data_AF-A0A925MN20-F1
#
_entry.id   AF-A0A925MN20-F1
#
_cell.length_a   1.000
_cell.length_b   1.000
_cell.length_c   1.000
_cell.angle_alpha   90.00
_cell.angle_beta   90.00
_cell.angle_gamma   90.00
#
_symmetry.space_group_name_H-M   'P 1'
#
loop_
_entity.id
_entity.type
_entity.pdbx_description
1 polymer ?
#
loop_
_entity_poly.entity_id
_entity_poly.type
_entity_poly.pdbx_seq_one_letter_code
_entity_poly.pdbx_strand_id
1 'polypeptide(L)'
;MKNIKPALRLSGTDAYNHSEEKGFLMIGERTNVAGSPQFAKLVRAGDLEAAVEVARQQVENGANVIDICFDDGLIDGKAMMARYLDLLQGEPDVAKVPIMVDSSKWEILEEGLKHLQGKGIVNSISLKEGEDVFRKSAKHVMKYGAAVVVMAFDENGQAATYEEKIRICERAYRILVDEVGFNQNDIIFDPNILTVATGIEEHNNYALDFINATRWIKENLPGAKVSGGVSNISFSFRGNNAVREAMHSAFLYHATKAGMEMGIVNAGMLEVYDEIPKELLDCVEDVLLNRREDSTERLLDLAESYKNKGGKKIEEDLAWRDESVEKRLEHALLRGIDRFIDEDTEAARLKYGRPLKVIEGPLMDGMGVVGDLFGAGKMFLPQVVKSARVMKKAVAWLFPFMEAEKEEFLAEEAAAFKAEQPELTDQEAMKLAERGRSAGRFLIATVKGDVHDIGKNIVGVVLSCNGFEVTDMGVMVSCDKILDRAIEMGSDVVGLSGLITPSLDEMVHVAKEMERRGFTIPLLIGGATTSAAHTAIKIAEHYSGPVVHVLDASRSVPVTTSLLSKDQRDGFVADLREKQKKAKEAFLGGPKKETLSIEEARKAGPKFDWENYLPPVPGFTGTKAIESEISELVEYIDWTPFFHAWELRGVWDREKKELKTKNEGGAAEAKKLFAEAGEYMEKLVAEKRLRARGIYGFFPANADGDDIIVWNEDGTERTKFHTLRQQLKKTSGKPNVALSDWVKPVAADCIRHAEQSTTITKEKWGSLPHWYREGATYAVTFRLEDTFSQGVLVAYAKEKEELKRRIQQADKDGEEGLAKDLRKNLDKLYRERIESVLDQGLGDSWMKDERIARIVADAIRFFAESRYDLGAWCVMPNHVHMILSPRDSESLSEILHSIKRFSAREVNKVLGSEGEFWQKESYDHIIRDAEDFVNQTRYVLNNPESAGLEDWEFVGNGGLAGRMQSAATPDFIGGFVVGIHGADEYAKELDAAHDPYGSIMVKAIADRLAEAFAEKLHHQARIEWGYETETELTKDELIHENYQGIRPAPGYPAQPDHTEKPILFELLNASAETGVTLTESCAMHPGAAVCGLYFSPPDSHYFALSELQKDQMEDYARRKGMTLAEVEKWLGPWLGYA
;
A
#
# COMPACT_ATOMS: atom_id res chain seq x y z
N MET A 1 -1.75 19.36 23.57
CA MET A 1 -0.69 19.95 22.70
C MET A 1 0.27 18.83 22.34
N LYS A 2 0.45 18.51 21.05
CA LYS A 2 1.38 17.46 20.60
C LYS A 2 2.81 17.85 21.00
N ASN A 3 3.62 16.92 21.51
CA ASN A 3 5.02 17.16 21.86
C ASN A 3 5.83 17.50 20.59
N ILE A 4 6.15 18.78 20.38
CA ILE A 4 6.97 19.26 19.27
C ILE A 4 8.45 19.00 19.61
N LYS A 5 9.16 18.19 18.80
CA LYS A 5 10.58 17.89 19.03
C LYS A 5 11.45 19.17 18.97
N PRO A 6 12.43 19.39 19.86
CA PRO A 6 13.37 20.50 19.74
C PRO A 6 14.11 20.50 18.40
N ALA A 7 14.15 21.64 17.70
CA ALA A 7 14.82 21.81 16.40
C ALA A 7 14.96 23.31 16.09
N LEU A 8 15.95 23.67 15.26
CA LEU A 8 16.02 25.01 14.67
C LEU A 8 14.89 25.12 13.65
N ARG A 9 14.03 26.12 13.79
CA ARG A 9 12.88 26.31 12.92
C ARG A 9 12.99 27.65 12.25
N LEU A 10 12.98 27.63 10.93
CA LEU A 10 13.05 28.79 10.06
C LEU A 10 11.87 28.73 9.09
N SER A 11 11.59 29.82 8.39
CA SER A 11 10.67 29.78 7.26
C SER A 11 10.93 30.93 6.29
N GLY A 12 10.77 30.64 5.00
CA GLY A 12 10.34 31.64 4.02
C GLY A 12 8.81 31.66 4.01
N THR A 13 8.22 31.51 2.84
CA THR A 13 6.81 31.09 2.68
C THR A 13 6.60 29.64 3.10
N ASP A 14 7.61 28.78 2.94
CA ASP A 14 7.59 27.39 3.39
C ASP A 14 8.31 27.22 4.74
N ALA A 15 7.81 26.29 5.54
CA ALA A 15 8.42 25.95 6.83
C ALA A 15 9.69 25.11 6.65
N TYR A 16 10.81 25.58 7.21
CA TYR A 16 12.08 24.88 7.23
C TYR A 16 12.46 24.48 8.66
N ASN A 17 12.12 23.24 9.04
CA ASN A 17 12.58 22.63 10.29
C ASN A 17 13.92 21.92 10.07
N HIS A 18 14.99 22.37 10.71
CA HIS A 18 16.31 21.73 10.66
C HIS A 18 16.43 20.71 11.82
N SER A 19 16.23 19.44 11.48
CA SER A 19 16.30 18.28 12.38
C SER A 19 17.53 17.42 12.07
N GLU A 20 17.94 16.53 12.97
CA GLU A 20 19.07 15.59 12.76
C GLU A 20 18.92 14.71 11.51
N GLU A 21 17.69 14.49 11.03
CA GLU A 21 17.39 13.74 9.79
C GLU A 21 17.62 14.56 8.50
N LYS A 22 17.71 15.89 8.59
CA LYS A 22 18.08 16.76 7.47
C LYS A 22 19.60 16.96 7.50
N GLY A 23 20.24 16.83 6.35
CA GLY A 23 21.68 17.00 6.20
C GLY A 23 22.17 18.43 6.48
N PHE A 24 23.42 18.70 6.08
CA PHE A 24 24.07 20.00 6.23
C PHE A 24 23.26 21.13 5.59
N LEU A 25 23.02 22.22 6.32
CA LEU A 25 22.26 23.37 5.83
C LEU A 25 23.21 24.34 5.10
N MET A 26 23.03 24.47 3.79
CA MET A 26 23.81 25.39 2.95
C MET A 26 23.21 26.79 2.97
N ILE A 27 24.00 27.78 3.34
CA ILE A 27 23.64 29.20 3.33
C ILE A 27 24.36 29.85 2.15
N GLY A 28 23.62 30.38 1.17
CA GLY A 28 24.18 30.99 -0.04
C GLY A 28 24.81 32.36 0.22
N GLU A 29 26.09 32.53 -0.11
CA GLU A 29 26.90 33.74 0.18
C GLU A 29 26.92 34.84 -0.91
N ARG A 30 26.35 34.58 -2.10
CA ARG A 30 26.58 35.41 -3.31
C ARG A 30 25.73 36.68 -3.38
N THR A 31 24.82 36.87 -2.43
CA THR A 31 23.97 38.06 -2.23
C THR A 31 24.59 39.04 -1.22
N ASN A 32 25.91 39.19 -1.31
CA ASN A 32 26.70 40.03 -0.41
C ASN A 32 27.50 41.08 -1.23
N VAL A 33 27.27 42.37 -1.00
CA VAL A 33 27.94 43.46 -1.74
C VAL A 33 29.45 43.47 -1.50
N ALA A 34 29.93 43.10 -0.32
CA ALA A 34 31.35 43.02 -0.02
C ALA A 34 31.99 41.72 -0.56
N GLY A 35 31.24 40.62 -0.59
CA GLY A 35 31.74 39.28 -0.93
C GLY A 35 31.57 38.84 -2.40
N SER A 36 30.64 39.45 -3.14
CA SER A 36 30.27 39.03 -4.49
C SER A 36 30.46 40.17 -5.51
N PRO A 37 31.53 40.13 -6.34
CA PRO A 37 31.79 41.18 -7.33
C PRO A 37 30.65 41.38 -8.33
N GLN A 38 29.96 40.30 -8.69
CA GLN A 38 28.80 40.35 -9.58
C GLN A 38 27.62 41.06 -8.92
N PHE A 39 27.25 40.66 -7.70
CA PHE A 39 26.16 41.28 -6.96
C PHE A 39 26.44 42.75 -6.66
N ALA A 40 27.66 43.07 -6.21
CA ALA A 40 28.10 44.44 -5.96
C ALA A 40 27.96 45.33 -7.20
N LYS A 41 28.31 44.81 -8.38
CA LYS A 41 28.17 45.54 -9.65
C LYS A 41 26.70 45.83 -9.98
N LEU A 42 25.82 44.84 -9.81
CA LEU A 42 24.39 44.98 -10.10
C LEU A 42 23.72 45.98 -9.14
N VAL A 43 23.98 45.84 -7.84
CA VAL A 43 23.44 46.73 -6.80
C VAL A 43 23.91 48.17 -6.99
N ARG A 44 25.20 48.40 -7.26
CA ARG A 44 25.72 49.76 -7.52
C ARG A 44 25.19 50.35 -8.84
N ALA A 45 24.82 49.51 -9.79
CA ALA A 45 24.16 49.93 -11.04
C ALA A 45 22.65 50.20 -10.86
N GLY A 46 22.07 49.82 -9.72
CA GLY A 46 20.64 49.95 -9.44
C GLY A 46 19.77 48.88 -10.13
N ASP A 47 20.38 47.83 -10.70
CA ASP A 47 19.71 46.73 -11.38
C ASP A 47 19.40 45.62 -10.37
N LEU A 48 18.33 45.84 -9.59
CA LEU A 48 17.93 44.93 -8.52
C LEU A 48 17.25 43.68 -9.08
N GLU A 49 16.58 43.76 -10.22
CA GLU A 49 15.98 42.62 -10.92
C GLU A 49 17.03 41.60 -11.33
N ALA A 50 18.13 42.02 -11.97
CA ALA A 50 19.25 41.10 -12.25
C ALA A 50 19.95 40.62 -10.97
N ALA A 51 19.87 41.38 -9.87
CA ALA A 51 20.39 40.95 -8.59
C ALA A 51 19.51 39.86 -7.94
N VAL A 52 18.19 39.82 -8.19
CA VAL A 52 17.29 38.73 -7.77
C VAL A 52 17.71 37.41 -8.41
N GLU A 53 18.14 37.44 -9.67
CA GLU A 53 18.64 36.25 -10.37
C GLU A 53 19.81 35.58 -9.65
N VAL A 54 20.68 36.36 -9.00
CA VAL A 54 21.79 35.83 -8.19
C VAL A 54 21.27 35.06 -6.97
N ALA A 55 20.15 35.49 -6.36
CA ALA A 55 19.51 34.74 -5.28
C ALA A 55 18.85 33.46 -5.81
N ARG A 56 18.13 33.54 -6.94
CA ARG A 56 17.45 32.41 -7.59
C ARG A 56 18.44 31.30 -7.96
N GLN A 57 19.54 31.66 -8.60
CA GLN A 57 20.60 30.71 -8.98
C GLN A 57 21.20 30.00 -7.77
N GLN A 58 21.31 30.66 -6.62
CA GLN A 58 21.81 30.00 -5.40
C GLN A 58 20.82 28.95 -4.88
N VAL A 59 19.52 29.22 -4.93
CA VAL A 59 18.48 28.25 -4.55
C VAL A 59 18.47 27.07 -5.52
N GLU A 60 18.54 27.32 -6.83
CA GLU A 60 18.64 26.27 -7.86
C GLU A 60 19.88 25.37 -7.66
N ASN A 61 20.99 25.96 -7.21
CA ASN A 61 22.23 25.24 -6.86
C ASN A 61 22.19 24.62 -5.45
N GLY A 62 21.04 24.62 -4.76
CA GLY A 62 20.83 23.88 -3.52
C GLY A 62 20.94 24.69 -2.22
N ALA A 63 21.10 26.02 -2.25
CA ALA A 63 21.10 26.83 -1.03
C ALA A 63 19.75 26.71 -0.29
N ASN A 64 19.80 26.37 0.99
CA ASN A 64 18.62 26.22 1.84
C ASN A 64 18.22 27.52 2.52
N VAL A 65 19.15 28.46 2.66
CA VAL A 65 18.98 29.81 3.22
C VAL A 65 19.81 30.76 2.38
N ILE A 66 19.37 32.00 2.19
CA ILE A 66 20.11 33.03 1.46
C ILE A 66 20.64 34.09 2.43
N ASP A 67 21.96 34.33 2.42
CA ASP A 67 22.61 35.38 3.20
C ASP A 67 22.66 36.69 2.41
N ILE A 68 22.04 37.74 2.96
CA ILE A 68 21.88 39.03 2.27
C ILE A 68 22.61 40.11 3.06
N CYS A 69 23.59 40.73 2.41
CA CYS A 69 24.41 41.78 3.01
C CYS A 69 24.58 42.98 2.06
N PHE A 70 24.16 44.15 2.55
CA PHE A 70 24.28 45.44 1.85
C PHE A 70 25.27 46.40 2.53
N ASP A 71 26.19 45.87 3.32
CA ASP A 71 27.24 46.68 3.93
C ASP A 71 28.26 47.12 2.88
N ASP A 72 28.16 48.39 2.49
CA ASP A 72 29.11 49.07 1.64
C ASP A 72 29.05 50.58 1.91
N GLY A 73 30.21 51.24 1.93
CA GLY A 73 30.28 52.67 2.23
C GLY A 73 29.68 53.59 1.16
N LEU A 74 29.32 53.06 -0.01
CA LEU A 74 28.86 53.81 -1.18
C LEU A 74 27.36 53.69 -1.45
N ILE A 75 26.62 52.88 -0.67
CA ILE A 75 25.18 52.66 -0.86
C ILE A 75 24.40 52.94 0.44
N ASP A 76 23.12 53.31 0.29
CA ASP A 76 22.18 53.31 1.42
C ASP A 76 21.75 51.87 1.71
N GLY A 77 22.54 51.17 2.53
CA GLY A 77 22.31 49.76 2.85
C GLY A 77 20.95 49.49 3.50
N LYS A 78 20.41 50.46 4.27
CA LYS A 78 19.09 50.33 4.90
C LYS A 78 17.99 50.33 3.84
N ALA A 79 18.01 51.32 2.95
CA ALA A 79 17.01 51.41 1.87
C ALA A 79 17.13 50.24 0.86
N MET A 80 18.35 49.79 0.58
CA MET A 80 18.59 48.67 -0.33
C MET A 80 18.11 47.34 0.24
N MET A 81 18.37 47.08 1.53
CA MET A 81 17.88 45.88 2.22
C MET A 81 16.35 45.75 2.11
N ALA A 82 15.62 46.82 2.46
CA ALA A 82 14.15 46.85 2.38
C ALA A 82 13.66 46.57 0.95
N ARG A 83 14.16 47.34 -0.03
CA ARG A 83 13.74 47.20 -1.44
C ARG A 83 14.05 45.82 -2.02
N TYR A 84 15.22 45.27 -1.72
CA TYR A 84 15.63 43.98 -2.26
C TYR A 84 14.82 42.84 -1.66
N LEU A 85 14.57 42.86 -0.35
CA LEU A 85 13.71 41.88 0.30
C LEU A 85 12.28 41.94 -0.25
N ASP A 86 11.71 43.13 -0.45
CA ASP A 86 10.39 43.28 -1.08
C ASP A 86 10.33 42.70 -2.50
N LEU A 87 11.42 42.79 -3.27
CA LEU A 87 11.51 42.17 -4.60
C LEU A 87 11.61 40.65 -4.50
N LEU A 88 12.39 40.11 -3.57
CA LEU A 88 12.52 38.66 -3.37
C LEU A 88 11.19 37.99 -3.00
N GLN A 89 10.30 38.73 -2.34
CA GLN A 89 8.94 38.25 -2.04
C GLN A 89 8.10 37.98 -3.30
N GLY A 90 8.42 38.63 -4.42
CA GLY A 90 7.78 38.42 -5.72
C GLY A 90 8.34 37.24 -6.50
N GLU A 91 9.46 36.65 -6.06
CA GLU A 91 10.15 35.56 -6.76
C GLU A 91 9.87 34.21 -6.07
N PRO A 92 9.02 33.32 -6.65
CA PRO A 92 8.47 32.18 -5.94
C PRO A 92 9.50 31.20 -5.37
N ASP A 93 10.61 30.98 -6.06
CA ASP A 93 11.60 30.00 -5.62
C ASP A 93 12.50 30.52 -4.50
N VAL A 94 12.82 31.82 -4.50
CA VAL A 94 13.58 32.46 -3.43
C VAL A 94 12.70 32.70 -2.20
N ALA A 95 11.44 33.08 -2.40
CA ALA A 95 10.50 33.33 -1.30
C ALA A 95 10.23 32.08 -0.43
N LYS A 96 10.37 30.87 -0.97
CA LYS A 96 10.20 29.60 -0.22
C LYS A 96 11.25 29.38 0.85
N VAL A 97 12.49 29.82 0.61
CA VAL A 97 13.61 29.56 1.52
C VAL A 97 13.75 30.66 2.57
N PRO A 98 14.18 30.35 3.81
CA PRO A 98 14.44 31.38 4.81
C PRO A 98 15.57 32.32 4.40
N ILE A 99 15.53 33.56 4.91
CA ILE A 99 16.52 34.59 4.66
C ILE A 99 17.36 34.85 5.91
N MET A 100 18.67 34.95 5.73
CA MET A 100 19.63 35.46 6.69
C MET A 100 19.93 36.93 6.36
N VAL A 101 19.61 37.82 7.29
CA VAL A 101 19.87 39.25 7.17
C VAL A 101 21.22 39.54 7.81
N ASP A 102 22.17 39.99 7.00
CA ASP A 102 23.55 40.29 7.40
C ASP A 102 23.86 41.79 7.33
N SER A 103 24.41 42.32 8.42
CA SER A 103 24.97 43.67 8.51
C SER A 103 25.71 43.90 9.83
N SER A 104 26.77 44.70 9.77
CA SER A 104 27.48 45.27 10.91
C SER A 104 26.71 46.42 11.58
N LYS A 105 25.59 46.88 11.01
CA LYS A 105 24.79 48.00 11.51
C LYS A 105 23.41 47.52 11.93
N TRP A 106 23.10 47.70 13.21
CA TRP A 106 21.83 47.27 13.79
C TRP A 106 20.60 47.84 13.06
N GLU A 107 20.66 49.08 12.60
CA GLU A 107 19.55 49.74 11.88
C GLU A 107 19.22 49.11 10.53
N ILE A 108 20.16 48.39 9.90
CA ILE A 108 19.95 47.64 8.66
C ILE A 108 19.37 46.26 8.97
N LEU A 109 19.90 45.59 10.00
CA LEU A 109 19.36 44.31 10.49
C LEU A 109 17.88 44.45 10.89
N GLU A 110 17.56 45.48 11.67
CA GLU A 110 16.19 45.76 12.09
C GLU A 110 15.28 46.09 10.89
N GLU A 111 15.79 46.80 9.89
CA GLU A 111 15.01 47.07 8.69
C GLU A 111 14.75 45.77 7.90
N GLY A 112 15.76 44.93 7.69
CA GLY A 112 15.59 43.66 7.02
C GLY A 112 14.56 42.76 7.70
N LEU A 113 14.60 42.66 9.03
CA LEU A 113 13.63 41.88 9.82
C LEU A 113 12.17 42.33 9.63
N LYS A 114 11.90 43.62 9.39
CA LYS A 114 10.54 44.11 9.11
C LYS A 114 10.01 43.65 7.75
N HIS A 115 10.89 43.30 6.82
CA HIS A 115 10.59 42.92 5.45
C HIS A 115 10.68 41.40 5.19
N LEU A 116 10.82 40.59 6.25
CA LEU A 116 10.80 39.13 6.13
C LEU A 116 9.36 38.59 6.19
N GLN A 117 9.03 37.64 5.30
CA GLN A 117 7.73 36.96 5.29
C GLN A 117 7.62 35.84 6.34
N GLY A 118 8.75 35.30 6.78
CA GLY A 118 8.83 34.15 7.67
C GLY A 118 9.92 34.31 8.73
N LYS A 119 10.20 33.23 9.47
CA LYS A 119 11.24 33.21 10.50
C LYS A 119 12.63 33.11 9.85
N GLY A 120 13.30 34.26 9.72
CA GLY A 120 14.68 34.36 9.24
C GLY A 120 15.74 34.26 10.32
N ILE A 121 16.98 34.58 9.93
CA ILE A 121 18.17 34.56 10.79
C ILE A 121 18.81 35.96 10.80
N VAL A 122 19.24 36.42 11.98
CA VAL A 122 20.07 37.63 12.12
C VAL A 122 21.54 37.24 12.15
N ASN A 123 22.34 37.79 11.23
CA ASN A 123 23.80 37.63 11.19
C ASN A 123 24.49 39.00 11.34
N SER A 124 25.18 39.30 12.43
CA SER A 124 25.25 38.59 13.70
C SER A 124 25.15 39.59 14.86
N ILE A 125 25.02 39.06 16.08
CA ILE A 125 25.28 39.83 17.31
C ILE A 125 26.55 39.31 17.99
N SER A 126 27.20 40.13 18.81
CA SER A 126 28.42 39.73 19.53
C SER A 126 28.59 40.51 20.84
N LEU A 127 29.56 40.10 21.65
CA LEU A 127 29.90 40.73 22.94
C LEU A 127 30.86 41.92 22.79
N LYS A 128 31.28 42.27 21.57
CA LYS A 128 32.25 43.33 21.27
C LYS A 128 31.91 44.68 21.92
N GLU A 129 30.63 45.04 21.96
CA GLU A 129 30.15 46.32 22.52
C GLU A 129 29.70 46.20 23.99
N GLY A 130 30.04 45.09 24.64
CA GLY A 130 29.64 44.77 26.01
C GLY A 130 28.30 44.05 26.10
N GLU A 131 28.09 43.41 27.26
CA GLU A 131 26.93 42.54 27.47
C GLU A 131 25.58 43.27 27.45
N ASP A 132 25.53 44.54 27.86
CA ASP A 132 24.28 45.31 27.88
C ASP A 132 23.71 45.52 26.47
N VAL A 133 24.58 45.83 25.51
CA VAL A 133 24.21 45.95 24.09
C VAL A 133 23.82 44.58 23.56
N PHE A 134 24.58 43.54 23.86
CA PHE A 134 24.30 42.17 23.46
C PHE A 134 22.91 41.69 23.95
N ARG A 135 22.59 41.89 25.24
CA ARG A 135 21.26 41.59 25.81
C ARG A 135 20.14 42.39 25.13
N LYS A 136 20.38 43.67 24.84
CA LYS A 136 19.39 44.53 24.17
C LYS A 136 19.11 44.02 22.75
N SER A 137 20.14 43.73 21.98
CA SER A 137 20.02 43.17 20.63
C SER A 137 19.33 41.82 20.64
N ALA A 138 19.74 40.90 21.52
CA ALA A 138 19.11 39.58 21.67
C ALA A 138 17.61 39.67 21.99
N LYS A 139 17.21 40.50 22.96
CA LYS A 139 15.78 40.73 23.28
C LYS A 139 14.99 41.28 22.09
N HIS A 140 15.64 42.07 21.22
CA HIS A 140 14.98 42.63 20.05
C HIS A 140 14.85 41.59 18.94
N VAL A 141 15.86 40.75 18.70
CA VAL A 141 15.75 39.60 17.78
C VAL A 141 14.60 38.68 18.21
N MET A 142 14.46 38.40 19.51
CA MET A 142 13.34 37.60 20.04
C MET A 142 11.97 38.21 19.73
N LYS A 143 11.84 39.55 19.74
CA LYS A 143 10.56 40.22 19.43
C LYS A 143 10.13 39.98 17.99
N TYR A 144 11.07 39.86 17.06
CA TYR A 144 10.81 39.50 15.67
C TYR A 144 10.68 37.98 15.45
N GLY A 145 10.94 37.17 16.49
CA GLY A 145 10.87 35.71 16.42
C GLY A 145 11.96 35.06 15.56
N ALA A 146 13.03 35.79 15.21
CA ALA A 146 14.11 35.30 14.36
C ALA A 146 15.14 34.47 15.13
N ALA A 147 15.87 33.60 14.42
CA ALA A 147 17.07 32.95 14.93
C ALA A 147 18.27 33.90 14.87
N VAL A 148 19.36 33.57 15.57
CA VAL A 148 20.51 34.47 15.70
C VAL A 148 21.85 33.77 15.53
N VAL A 149 22.69 34.34 14.68
CA VAL A 149 24.13 34.03 14.62
C VAL A 149 24.85 34.88 15.66
N VAL A 150 25.66 34.22 16.49
CA VAL A 150 26.48 34.82 17.53
C VAL A 150 27.94 34.62 17.16
N MET A 151 28.58 35.71 16.77
CA MET A 151 29.99 35.68 16.40
C MET A 151 30.86 35.65 17.67
N ALA A 152 31.90 34.81 17.68
CA ALA A 152 32.86 34.72 18.78
C ALA A 152 33.81 35.95 18.81
N PHE A 153 33.24 37.09 19.18
CA PHE A 153 33.91 38.38 19.30
C PHE A 153 33.45 39.04 20.61
N ASP A 154 34.38 39.28 21.53
CA ASP A 154 34.14 39.98 22.78
C ASP A 154 34.89 41.32 22.86
N GLU A 155 34.86 41.97 24.02
CA GLU A 155 35.48 43.28 24.25
C GLU A 155 37.01 43.27 24.06
N ASN A 156 37.64 42.09 24.05
CA ASN A 156 39.08 41.92 23.87
C ASN A 156 39.48 41.62 22.42
N GLY A 157 38.52 41.31 21.55
CA GLY A 157 38.80 40.98 20.15
C GLY A 157 38.05 39.77 19.62
N GLN A 158 38.38 39.41 18.38
CA GLN A 158 37.88 38.22 17.70
C GLN A 158 38.65 36.98 18.18
N ALA A 159 37.96 35.90 18.51
CA ALA A 159 38.59 34.67 19.00
C ALA A 159 39.43 33.97 17.93
N ALA A 160 40.74 33.88 18.17
CA ALA A 160 41.69 33.22 17.28
C ALA A 160 41.98 31.78 17.71
N THR A 161 42.20 31.54 19.01
CA THR A 161 42.56 30.21 19.54
C THR A 161 41.34 29.40 19.98
N TYR A 162 41.51 28.09 20.14
CA TYR A 162 40.49 27.19 20.68
C TYR A 162 39.93 27.68 22.03
N GLU A 163 40.78 28.08 22.97
CA GLU A 163 40.40 28.53 24.31
C GLU A 163 39.52 29.79 24.27
N GLU A 164 39.87 30.74 23.40
CA GLU A 164 39.08 31.96 23.23
C GLU A 164 37.72 31.66 22.60
N LYS A 165 37.69 30.79 21.58
CA LYS A 165 36.44 30.40 20.90
C LYS A 165 35.44 29.80 21.90
N ILE A 166 35.87 28.84 22.72
CA ILE A 166 34.99 28.20 23.71
C ILE A 166 34.57 29.18 24.82
N ARG A 167 35.50 30.02 25.32
CA ARG A 167 35.22 31.00 26.38
C ARG A 167 34.14 31.98 25.95
N ILE A 168 34.25 32.53 24.75
CA ILE A 168 33.31 33.53 24.24
C ILE A 168 31.95 32.90 23.93
N CYS A 169 31.93 31.75 23.25
CA CYS A 169 30.69 31.03 22.95
C CYS A 169 29.94 30.61 24.23
N GLU A 170 30.65 30.11 25.24
CA GLU A 170 30.03 29.77 26.52
C GLU A 170 29.43 31.00 27.21
N ARG A 171 30.20 32.08 27.34
CA ARG A 171 29.73 33.32 27.97
C ARG A 171 28.47 33.86 27.27
N ALA A 172 28.49 33.91 25.94
CA ALA A 172 27.34 34.36 25.16
C ALA A 172 26.12 33.43 25.31
N TYR A 173 26.33 32.10 25.35
CA TYR A 173 25.26 31.12 25.56
C TYR A 173 24.57 31.30 26.91
N ARG A 174 25.36 31.46 27.99
CA ARG A 174 24.82 31.68 29.34
C ARG A 174 23.98 32.94 29.41
N ILE A 175 24.45 34.05 28.81
CA ILE A 175 23.66 35.29 28.76
C ILE A 175 22.36 35.08 27.97
N LEU A 176 22.41 34.42 26.80
CA LEU A 176 21.24 34.21 25.96
C LEU A 176 20.20 33.29 26.61
N VAL A 177 20.63 32.18 27.18
CA VAL A 177 19.73 31.14 27.72
C VAL A 177 19.32 31.46 29.16
N ASP A 178 20.27 31.74 30.04
CA ASP A 178 20.03 31.85 31.48
C ASP A 178 19.46 33.22 31.87
N GLU A 179 19.86 34.30 31.17
CA GLU A 179 19.43 35.67 31.53
C GLU A 179 18.36 36.26 30.60
N VAL A 180 18.47 36.01 29.28
CA VAL A 180 17.55 36.56 28.28
C VAL A 180 16.35 35.62 28.03
N GLY A 181 16.52 34.31 28.22
CA GLY A 181 15.49 33.30 27.95
C GLY A 181 15.29 33.03 26.45
N PHE A 182 16.34 33.20 25.64
CA PHE A 182 16.34 32.90 24.21
C PHE A 182 16.19 31.39 23.99
N ASN A 183 15.43 30.99 22.97
CA ASN A 183 15.30 29.56 22.64
C ASN A 183 16.66 29.00 22.21
N GLN A 184 17.20 28.05 22.97
CA GLN A 184 18.52 27.45 22.71
C GLN A 184 18.66 26.84 21.31
N ASN A 185 17.55 26.38 20.68
CA ASN A 185 17.57 25.83 19.33
C ASN A 185 17.66 26.88 18.21
N ASP A 186 17.45 28.15 18.55
CA ASP A 186 17.53 29.28 17.62
C ASP A 186 18.88 30.05 17.74
N ILE A 187 19.81 29.51 18.53
CA ILE A 187 21.18 30.05 18.71
C ILE A 187 22.13 29.31 17.77
N ILE A 188 22.80 30.07 16.90
CA ILE A 188 23.83 29.59 15.97
C ILE A 188 25.14 30.29 16.35
N PHE A 189 26.18 29.56 16.72
CA PHE A 189 27.50 30.14 16.94
C PHE A 189 28.30 30.20 15.64
N ASP A 190 28.98 31.32 15.41
CA ASP A 190 30.11 31.43 14.49
C ASP A 190 31.41 31.58 15.30
N PRO A 191 32.16 30.49 15.53
CA PRO A 191 33.45 30.52 16.20
C PRO A 191 34.57 31.23 15.43
N ASN A 192 34.26 31.86 14.28
CA ASN A 192 35.18 32.47 13.32
C ASN A 192 36.03 31.44 12.56
N ILE A 193 35.66 31.17 11.32
CA ILE A 193 36.56 30.55 10.33
C ILE A 193 37.60 31.59 9.90
N LEU A 194 38.87 31.34 10.21
CA LEU A 194 39.98 32.22 9.87
C LEU A 194 40.87 31.60 8.78
N THR A 195 41.62 32.46 8.09
CA THR A 195 42.43 32.06 6.93
C THR A 195 43.63 31.20 7.34
N VAL A 196 43.84 30.07 6.67
CA VAL A 196 45.04 29.21 6.80
C VAL A 196 45.93 29.29 5.55
N ALA A 197 47.07 28.60 5.57
CA ALA A 197 48.07 28.61 4.50
C ALA A 197 48.61 30.02 4.15
N THR A 198 48.71 30.91 5.14
CA THR A 198 49.19 32.29 4.95
C THR A 198 50.72 32.40 4.99
N GLY A 199 51.42 31.35 5.42
CA GLY A 199 52.85 31.36 5.70
C GLY A 199 53.22 31.94 7.08
N ILE A 200 52.22 32.26 7.91
CA ILE A 200 52.38 32.74 9.29
C ILE A 200 52.10 31.56 10.23
N GLU A 201 53.06 31.21 11.09
CA GLU A 201 52.99 30.01 11.94
C GLU A 201 51.78 30.01 12.87
N GLU A 202 51.45 31.19 13.42
CA GLU A 202 50.30 31.39 14.31
C GLU A 202 48.95 31.11 13.62
N HIS A 203 48.90 31.10 12.28
CA HIS A 203 47.68 30.84 11.52
C HIS A 203 47.47 29.35 11.20
N ASN A 204 48.50 28.52 11.34
CA ASN A 204 48.45 27.11 10.93
C ASN A 204 47.34 26.33 11.66
N ASN A 205 47.02 26.71 12.90
CA ASN A 205 46.08 25.98 13.74
C ASN A 205 44.63 26.46 13.62
N TYR A 206 44.34 27.54 12.90
CA TYR A 206 43.01 28.18 12.90
C TYR A 206 41.87 27.26 12.44
N ALA A 207 42.09 26.45 11.40
CA ALA A 207 41.10 25.49 10.92
C ALA A 207 40.84 24.39 11.96
N LEU A 208 41.90 23.83 12.54
CA LEU A 208 41.82 22.79 13.55
C LEU A 208 41.16 23.29 14.85
N ASP A 209 41.48 24.51 15.28
CA ASP A 209 40.87 25.15 16.45
C ASP A 209 39.38 25.41 16.26
N PHE A 210 38.95 25.79 15.05
CA PHE A 210 37.53 25.89 14.73
C PHE A 210 36.83 24.52 14.83
N ILE A 211 37.42 23.47 14.25
CA ILE A 211 36.87 22.10 14.28
C ILE A 211 36.78 21.60 15.74
N ASN A 212 37.81 21.85 16.55
CA ASN A 212 37.82 21.48 17.96
C ASN A 212 36.77 22.26 18.76
N ALA A 213 36.66 23.58 18.55
CA ALA A 213 35.66 24.43 19.19
C ALA A 213 34.24 23.99 18.80
N THR A 214 34.03 23.55 17.56
CA THR A 214 32.76 22.98 17.11
C THR A 214 32.37 21.77 17.96
N ARG A 215 33.26 20.78 18.14
CA ARG A 215 32.98 19.62 19.01
C ARG A 215 32.62 20.07 20.43
N TRP A 216 33.40 20.99 20.98
CA TRP A 216 33.18 21.49 22.33
C TRP A 216 31.81 22.17 22.47
N ILE A 217 31.43 23.04 21.54
CA ILE A 217 30.13 23.72 21.53
C ILE A 217 29.00 22.69 21.49
N LYS A 218 29.11 21.68 20.62
CA LYS A 218 28.07 20.64 20.49
C LYS A 218 27.93 19.77 21.74
N GLU A 219 29.03 19.50 22.43
CA GLU A 219 29.04 18.71 23.66
C GLU A 219 28.54 19.51 24.89
N ASN A 220 28.83 20.81 24.95
CA ASN A 220 28.67 21.61 26.18
C ASN A 220 27.52 22.62 26.14
N LEU A 221 27.02 22.99 24.96
CA LEU A 221 25.98 24.01 24.77
C LEU A 221 24.72 23.39 24.10
N PRO A 222 23.80 22.79 24.89
CA PRO A 222 22.67 22.03 24.35
C PRO A 222 21.77 22.83 23.41
N GLY A 223 21.42 22.24 22.27
CA GLY A 223 20.51 22.86 21.30
C GLY A 223 21.17 23.91 20.39
N ALA A 224 22.29 24.51 20.77
CA ALA A 224 23.03 25.43 19.92
C ALA A 224 23.54 24.74 18.65
N LYS A 225 23.62 25.52 17.58
CA LYS A 225 24.12 25.14 16.25
C LYS A 225 25.47 25.81 15.99
N VAL A 226 26.22 25.32 15.01
CA VAL A 226 27.50 25.93 14.60
C VAL A 226 27.47 26.22 13.11
N SER A 227 27.89 27.43 12.75
CA SER A 227 28.04 27.94 11.39
C SER A 227 29.38 28.66 11.21
N GLY A 228 29.70 29.04 9.98
CA GLY A 228 30.81 29.93 9.66
C GLY A 228 30.93 30.21 8.17
N GLY A 229 31.60 31.32 7.84
CA GLY A 229 31.97 31.68 6.46
C GLY A 229 33.07 30.80 5.90
N VAL A 230 32.71 29.75 5.15
CA VAL A 230 33.68 28.75 4.65
C VAL A 230 34.68 29.39 3.69
N SER A 231 34.25 30.36 2.90
CA SER A 231 35.13 31.10 1.98
C SER A 231 36.37 31.72 2.64
N ASN A 232 36.31 32.05 3.94
CA ASN A 232 37.43 32.63 4.69
C ASN A 232 38.61 31.67 4.87
N ILE A 233 38.37 30.35 4.91
CA ILE A 233 39.45 29.37 5.09
C ILE A 233 40.49 29.43 3.97
N SER A 234 40.02 29.74 2.77
CA SER A 234 40.75 29.64 1.50
C SER A 234 41.28 30.97 0.97
N PHE A 235 41.24 32.03 1.79
CA PHE A 235 41.47 33.40 1.32
C PHE A 235 42.87 33.59 0.70
N SER A 236 43.87 32.85 1.17
CA SER A 236 45.24 32.82 0.65
C SER A 236 45.33 32.37 -0.83
N PHE A 237 44.31 31.69 -1.35
CA PHE A 237 44.26 31.14 -2.71
C PHE A 237 43.29 31.87 -3.66
N ARG A 238 42.95 33.13 -3.37
CA ARG A 238 42.11 33.96 -4.25
C ARG A 238 42.64 33.95 -5.69
N GLY A 239 41.76 33.60 -6.65
CA GLY A 239 42.10 33.46 -8.06
C GLY A 239 42.45 32.03 -8.50
N ASN A 240 42.57 31.08 -7.57
CA ASN A 240 42.79 29.66 -7.85
C ASN A 240 41.59 28.82 -7.38
N ASN A 241 40.53 28.77 -8.20
CA ASN A 241 39.27 28.15 -7.79
C ASN A 241 39.41 26.66 -7.48
N ALA A 242 40.19 25.90 -8.25
CA ALA A 242 40.37 24.46 -8.01
C ALA A 242 40.89 24.16 -6.59
N VAL A 243 41.89 24.91 -6.10
CA VAL A 243 42.40 24.73 -4.74
C VAL A 243 41.39 25.20 -3.69
N ARG A 244 40.65 26.28 -3.98
CA ARG A 244 39.63 26.81 -3.05
C ARG A 244 38.47 25.83 -2.87
N GLU A 245 37.96 25.26 -3.96
CA GLU A 245 36.86 24.29 -3.97
C GLU A 245 37.26 23.01 -3.21
N ALA A 246 38.48 22.53 -3.43
CA ALA A 246 39.04 21.41 -2.67
C ALA A 246 39.16 21.73 -1.16
N MET A 247 39.64 22.92 -0.80
CA MET A 247 39.73 23.35 0.61
C MET A 247 38.35 23.48 1.27
N HIS A 248 37.35 24.02 0.58
CA HIS A 248 35.98 24.16 1.11
C HIS A 248 35.37 22.80 1.39
N SER A 249 35.48 21.89 0.42
CA SER A 249 34.90 20.55 0.48
C SER A 249 35.56 19.69 1.56
N ALA A 250 36.89 19.73 1.67
CA ALA A 250 37.63 19.04 2.73
C ALA A 250 37.38 19.65 4.12
N PHE A 251 37.30 20.97 4.23
CA PHE A 251 36.98 21.62 5.51
C PHE A 251 35.58 21.24 5.99
N LEU A 252 34.58 21.32 5.11
CA LEU A 252 33.21 20.93 5.43
C LEU A 252 33.11 19.46 5.85
N TYR A 253 33.81 18.56 5.15
CA TYR A 253 33.86 17.14 5.53
C TYR A 253 34.31 16.92 6.99
N HIS A 254 35.39 17.59 7.43
CA HIS A 254 35.89 17.47 8.81
C HIS A 254 35.06 18.25 9.82
N ALA A 255 34.61 19.46 9.47
CA ALA A 255 33.80 20.30 10.36
C ALA A 255 32.42 19.71 10.61
N THR A 256 31.76 19.13 9.60
CA THR A 256 30.48 18.44 9.76
C THR A 256 30.62 17.17 10.61
N LYS A 257 31.72 16.41 10.46
CA LYS A 257 32.02 15.30 11.39
C LYS A 257 32.24 15.75 12.83
N ALA A 258 32.74 16.96 13.03
CA ALA A 258 32.87 17.57 14.34
C ALA A 258 31.54 18.16 14.88
N GLY A 259 30.48 18.16 14.08
CA GLY A 259 29.13 18.60 14.47
C GLY A 259 28.72 19.99 13.96
N MET A 260 29.45 20.55 12.98
CA MET A 260 29.00 21.74 12.24
C MET A 260 27.79 21.38 11.38
N GLU A 261 26.68 22.06 11.59
CA GLU A 261 25.38 21.71 10.99
C GLU A 261 25.03 22.59 9.78
N MET A 262 25.67 23.75 9.64
CA MET A 262 25.41 24.69 8.55
C MET A 262 26.65 25.51 8.19
N GLY A 263 26.68 26.11 7.01
CA GLY A 263 27.80 26.95 6.59
C GLY A 263 27.43 27.94 5.50
N ILE A 264 28.08 29.10 5.52
CA ILE A 264 27.95 30.15 4.50
C ILE A 264 28.94 29.83 3.38
N VAL A 265 28.40 29.45 2.22
CA VAL A 265 29.12 28.83 1.10
C VAL A 265 28.62 29.36 -0.24
N ASN A 266 29.46 29.23 -1.27
CA ASN A 266 28.99 29.32 -2.65
C ASN A 266 28.42 27.97 -3.09
N ALA A 267 27.08 27.83 -3.05
CA ALA A 267 26.40 26.56 -3.34
C ALA A 267 26.77 25.95 -4.70
N GLY A 268 27.12 26.77 -5.71
CA GLY A 268 27.51 26.30 -7.04
C GLY A 268 29.00 25.95 -7.21
N MET A 269 29.82 26.02 -6.16
CA MET A 269 31.28 25.79 -6.20
C MET A 269 31.74 24.77 -5.13
N LEU A 270 30.91 23.79 -4.79
CA LEU A 270 31.32 22.70 -3.91
C LEU A 270 31.63 21.46 -4.76
N GLU A 271 32.88 21.00 -4.69
CA GLU A 271 33.34 19.77 -5.33
C GLU A 271 32.99 18.56 -4.44
N VAL A 272 32.79 17.39 -5.03
CA VAL A 272 32.56 16.18 -4.26
C VAL A 272 33.88 15.76 -3.60
N TYR A 273 33.90 15.60 -2.27
CA TYR A 273 35.12 15.30 -1.51
C TYR A 273 35.92 14.11 -2.08
N ASP A 274 35.24 13.03 -2.49
CA ASP A 274 35.86 11.82 -3.05
C ASP A 274 36.39 12.01 -4.49
N GLU A 275 36.00 13.08 -5.17
CA GLU A 275 36.44 13.42 -6.53
C GLU A 275 37.66 14.35 -6.53
N ILE A 276 38.01 14.95 -5.38
CA ILE A 276 39.20 15.78 -5.24
C ILE A 276 40.44 14.93 -5.56
N PRO A 277 41.33 15.36 -6.47
CA PRO A 277 42.56 14.65 -6.79
C PRO A 277 43.35 14.31 -5.52
N LYS A 278 43.68 13.03 -5.32
CA LYS A 278 44.26 12.52 -4.08
C LYS A 278 45.45 13.33 -3.56
N GLU A 279 46.36 13.72 -4.45
CA GLU A 279 47.53 14.54 -4.10
C GLU A 279 47.16 15.95 -3.60
N LEU A 280 46.13 16.57 -4.22
CA LEU A 280 45.60 17.86 -3.77
C LEU A 280 44.87 17.72 -2.45
N LEU A 281 44.06 16.67 -2.28
CA LEU A 281 43.35 16.37 -1.05
C LEU A 281 44.31 16.18 0.13
N ASP A 282 45.36 15.36 -0.04
CA ASP A 282 46.36 15.11 1.01
C ASP A 282 47.03 16.43 1.47
N CYS A 283 47.44 17.29 0.54
CA CYS A 283 48.04 18.59 0.86
C CYS A 283 47.05 19.57 1.50
N VAL A 284 45.79 19.57 1.07
CA VAL A 284 44.72 20.36 1.68
C VAL A 284 44.45 19.91 3.11
N GLU A 285 44.34 18.61 3.36
CA GLU A 285 44.11 18.07 4.70
C GLU A 285 45.30 18.29 5.64
N ASP A 286 46.53 18.21 5.13
CA ASP A 286 47.74 18.52 5.89
C ASP A 286 47.66 19.94 6.47
N VAL A 287 47.21 20.92 5.67
CA VAL A 287 46.99 22.30 6.10
C VAL A 287 45.80 22.43 7.05
N LEU A 288 44.63 21.89 6.70
CA LEU A 288 43.40 22.08 7.48
C LEU A 288 43.48 21.44 8.88
N LEU A 289 44.19 20.32 8.99
CA LEU A 289 44.34 19.56 10.23
C LEU A 289 45.71 19.76 10.88
N ASN A 290 46.53 20.66 10.33
CA ASN A 290 47.87 20.98 10.82
C ASN A 290 48.70 19.72 11.12
N ARG A 291 48.74 18.77 10.16
CA ARG A 291 49.31 17.42 10.37
C ARG A 291 50.84 17.41 10.43
N ARG A 292 51.47 18.45 9.89
CA ARG A 292 52.92 18.52 9.62
C ARG A 292 53.41 19.97 9.53
N GLU A 293 54.68 20.20 9.84
CA GLU A 293 55.28 21.55 9.87
C GLU A 293 55.38 22.20 8.46
N ASP A 294 55.61 21.40 7.42
CA ASP A 294 55.75 21.84 6.01
C ASP A 294 54.40 21.90 5.24
N SER A 295 53.25 21.80 5.91
CA SER A 295 51.92 21.72 5.27
C SER A 295 51.65 22.89 4.31
N THR A 296 51.90 24.11 4.79
CA THR A 296 51.60 25.34 4.06
C THR A 296 52.48 25.48 2.81
N GLU A 297 53.77 25.19 2.91
CA GLU A 297 54.71 25.27 1.78
C GLU A 297 54.32 24.29 0.67
N ARG A 298 54.01 23.05 1.04
CA ARG A 298 53.57 22.00 0.10
C ARG A 298 52.31 22.38 -0.68
N LEU A 299 51.31 22.93 0.01
CA LEU A 299 50.06 23.35 -0.65
C LEU A 299 50.29 24.56 -1.56
N LEU A 300 51.12 25.52 -1.17
CA LEU A 300 51.47 26.68 -1.99
C LEU A 300 52.21 26.26 -3.28
N ASP A 301 53.17 25.34 -3.17
CA ASP A 301 53.91 24.78 -4.31
C ASP A 301 52.97 24.04 -5.25
N LEU A 302 52.09 23.17 -4.71
CA LEU A 302 51.13 22.43 -5.51
C LEU A 302 50.12 23.36 -6.19
N ALA A 303 49.65 24.40 -5.48
CA ALA A 303 48.67 25.35 -5.99
C ALA A 303 49.16 26.08 -7.26
N GLU A 304 50.47 26.26 -7.46
CA GLU A 304 51.01 26.85 -8.68
C GLU A 304 50.63 26.06 -9.94
N SER A 305 50.56 24.72 -9.83
CA SER A 305 50.16 23.84 -10.93
C SER A 305 48.67 23.96 -11.32
N TYR A 306 47.85 24.60 -10.48
CA TYR A 306 46.40 24.75 -10.67
C TYR A 306 45.95 26.16 -11.12
N LYS A 307 46.86 27.14 -11.23
CA LYS A 307 46.56 28.57 -11.52
C LYS A 307 45.79 28.88 -12.83
N ASN A 308 45.57 27.92 -13.74
CA ASN A 308 44.98 28.16 -15.08
C ASN A 308 43.80 27.25 -15.48
N LYS A 309 43.19 26.47 -14.57
CA LYS A 309 42.10 25.52 -14.90
C LYS A 309 40.71 25.97 -14.41
N GLY A 310 40.34 27.24 -14.60
CA GLY A 310 39.07 27.79 -14.07
C GLY A 310 37.97 28.03 -15.11
N GLY A 311 36.90 27.23 -15.03
CA GLY A 311 35.51 27.61 -15.32
C GLY A 311 35.06 27.74 -16.79
N LYS A 312 34.32 26.74 -17.30
CA LYS A 312 33.46 26.88 -18.49
C LYS A 312 31.98 26.75 -18.07
N LYS A 313 31.15 27.67 -18.57
CA LYS A 313 29.69 27.78 -18.39
C LYS A 313 28.97 26.61 -19.09
N ILE A 314 27.90 26.10 -18.48
CA ILE A 314 26.99 25.10 -19.07
C ILE A 314 26.01 25.82 -20.01
N GLU A 315 26.36 25.95 -21.28
CA GLU A 315 25.42 25.72 -22.39
C GLU A 315 25.37 24.20 -22.64
N GLU A 316 24.39 23.68 -23.39
CA GLU A 316 24.35 22.26 -23.79
C GLU A 316 25.74 21.85 -24.27
N ASP A 317 26.46 21.09 -23.43
CA ASP A 317 27.88 20.87 -23.62
C ASP A 317 28.05 19.86 -24.76
N LEU A 318 28.12 20.37 -25.99
CA LEU A 318 28.40 19.56 -27.17
C LEU A 318 29.89 19.17 -27.23
N ALA A 319 30.72 19.43 -26.21
CA ALA A 319 32.13 19.04 -26.21
C ALA A 319 32.32 17.53 -26.40
N TRP A 320 31.37 16.69 -25.94
CA TRP A 320 31.43 15.25 -26.19
C TRP A 320 31.34 14.90 -27.68
N ARG A 321 30.79 15.78 -28.54
CA ARG A 321 30.73 15.57 -30.01
C ARG A 321 32.11 15.60 -30.67
N ASP A 322 33.07 16.30 -30.05
CA ASP A 322 34.45 16.39 -30.53
C ASP A 322 35.28 15.15 -30.15
N GLU A 323 34.75 14.25 -29.33
CA GLU A 323 35.41 13.01 -28.94
C GLU A 323 35.39 11.93 -30.04
N SER A 324 36.14 10.85 -29.81
CA SER A 324 36.13 9.66 -30.67
C SER A 324 34.72 9.06 -30.80
N VAL A 325 34.42 8.42 -31.95
CA VAL A 325 33.10 7.83 -32.19
C VAL A 325 32.68 6.82 -31.11
N GLU A 326 33.65 6.09 -30.54
CA GLU A 326 33.43 5.18 -29.41
C GLU A 326 32.92 5.93 -28.19
N LYS A 327 33.59 7.03 -27.82
CA LYS A 327 33.19 7.86 -26.68
C LYS A 327 31.87 8.59 -26.91
N ARG A 328 31.55 8.93 -28.15
CA ARG A 328 30.25 9.49 -28.52
C ARG A 328 29.13 8.47 -28.35
N LEU A 329 29.33 7.24 -28.80
CA LEU A 329 28.37 6.15 -28.62
C LEU A 329 28.20 5.79 -27.14
N GLU A 330 29.30 5.70 -26.38
CA GLU A 330 29.28 5.49 -24.92
C GLU A 330 28.50 6.61 -24.20
N HIS A 331 28.76 7.88 -24.54
CA HIS A 331 28.05 9.02 -23.98
C HIS A 331 26.56 9.01 -24.34
N ALA A 332 26.23 8.73 -25.61
CA ALA A 332 24.85 8.66 -26.09
C ALA A 332 24.07 7.54 -25.39
N LEU A 333 24.69 6.37 -25.19
CA LEU A 333 24.12 5.26 -24.45
C LEU A 333 23.93 5.62 -22.96
N LEU A 334 24.95 6.13 -22.28
CA LEU A 334 24.88 6.52 -20.86
C LEU A 334 23.82 7.59 -20.57
N ARG A 335 23.67 8.55 -21.48
CA ARG A 335 22.72 9.68 -21.33
C ARG A 335 21.36 9.43 -21.97
N GLY A 336 21.18 8.33 -22.71
CA GLY A 336 19.92 8.01 -23.39
C GLY A 336 19.59 8.96 -24.56
N ILE A 337 20.62 9.51 -25.22
CA ILE A 337 20.50 10.48 -26.32
C ILE A 337 20.39 9.74 -27.66
N ASP A 338 19.25 9.87 -28.34
CA ASP A 338 18.96 9.18 -29.61
C ASP A 338 19.07 10.09 -30.85
N ARG A 339 19.33 11.39 -30.64
CA ARG A 339 19.33 12.41 -31.70
C ARG A 339 20.44 12.21 -32.73
N PHE A 340 21.62 11.78 -32.30
CA PHE A 340 22.82 11.63 -33.15
C PHE A 340 23.19 10.16 -33.40
N ILE A 341 22.37 9.22 -32.91
CA ILE A 341 22.77 7.81 -32.85
C ILE A 341 22.96 7.19 -34.24
N ASP A 342 22.13 7.56 -35.21
CA ASP A 342 22.22 7.05 -36.59
C ASP A 342 23.55 7.47 -37.23
N GLU A 343 23.94 8.74 -37.07
CA GLU A 343 25.19 9.32 -37.59
C GLU A 343 26.43 8.70 -36.90
N ASP A 344 26.41 8.58 -35.58
CA ASP A 344 27.54 8.00 -34.83
C ASP A 344 27.69 6.50 -35.09
N THR A 345 26.58 5.79 -35.23
CA THR A 345 26.58 4.36 -35.55
C THR A 345 27.12 4.12 -36.95
N GLU A 346 26.78 4.95 -37.92
CA GLU A 346 27.33 4.87 -39.28
C GLU A 346 28.83 5.20 -39.31
N ALA A 347 29.25 6.24 -38.58
CA ALA A 347 30.67 6.57 -38.46
C ALA A 347 31.48 5.43 -37.82
N ALA A 348 30.92 4.75 -36.81
CA ALA A 348 31.54 3.58 -36.22
C ALA A 348 31.56 2.40 -37.21
N ARG A 349 30.48 2.15 -37.97
CA ARG A 349 30.44 1.10 -38.98
C ARG A 349 31.53 1.27 -40.03
N LEU A 350 31.73 2.48 -40.53
CA LEU A 350 32.80 2.80 -41.49
C LEU A 350 34.20 2.63 -40.89
N LYS A 351 34.38 2.94 -39.60
CA LYS A 351 35.67 2.79 -38.89
C LYS A 351 36.02 1.32 -38.62
N TYR A 352 35.06 0.53 -38.16
CA TYR A 352 35.27 -0.87 -37.76
C TYR A 352 35.13 -1.87 -38.91
N GLY A 353 34.57 -1.43 -40.05
CA GLY A 353 34.46 -2.20 -41.30
C GLY A 353 33.41 -3.33 -41.26
N ARG A 354 33.12 -3.90 -40.09
CA ARG A 354 32.13 -4.97 -39.89
C ARG A 354 31.02 -4.49 -38.95
N PRO A 355 29.74 -4.44 -39.37
CA PRO A 355 28.61 -4.01 -38.55
C PRO A 355 28.58 -4.63 -37.15
N LEU A 356 28.86 -5.92 -37.03
CA LEU A 356 28.81 -6.62 -35.75
C LEU A 356 29.90 -6.18 -34.77
N LYS A 357 31.06 -5.72 -35.25
CA LYS A 357 32.12 -5.16 -34.40
C LYS A 357 31.74 -3.83 -33.76
N VAL A 358 30.78 -3.11 -34.34
CA VAL A 358 30.21 -1.91 -33.70
C VAL A 358 29.34 -2.30 -32.51
N ILE A 359 28.60 -3.42 -32.65
CA ILE A 359 27.80 -3.99 -31.56
C ILE A 359 28.71 -4.54 -30.47
N GLU A 360 29.58 -5.51 -30.80
CA GLU A 360 30.49 -6.16 -29.84
C GLU A 360 31.55 -5.23 -29.23
N GLY A 361 31.85 -4.11 -29.90
CA GLY A 361 32.78 -3.09 -29.41
C GLY A 361 32.03 -1.94 -28.73
N PRO A 362 31.99 -0.73 -29.33
CA PRO A 362 31.58 0.48 -28.63
C PRO A 362 30.15 0.46 -28.06
N LEU A 363 29.21 -0.28 -28.67
CA LEU A 363 27.86 -0.38 -28.13
C LEU A 363 27.79 -1.29 -26.90
N MET A 364 28.38 -2.49 -26.97
CA MET A 364 28.44 -3.41 -25.83
C MET A 364 29.35 -2.89 -24.71
N ASP A 365 30.45 -2.21 -25.03
CA ASP A 365 31.29 -1.54 -24.04
C ASP A 365 30.50 -0.46 -23.29
N GLY A 366 29.76 0.39 -24.03
CA GLY A 366 28.87 1.39 -23.44
C GLY A 366 27.77 0.77 -22.57
N MET A 367 27.18 -0.34 -23.01
CA MET A 367 26.17 -1.08 -22.24
C MET A 367 26.75 -1.83 -21.04
N GLY A 368 28.00 -2.26 -21.10
CA GLY A 368 28.75 -2.79 -19.96
C GLY A 368 28.90 -1.74 -18.87
N VAL A 369 29.26 -0.50 -19.22
CA VAL A 369 29.31 0.61 -18.27
C VAL A 369 27.92 0.91 -17.69
N VAL A 370 26.87 0.90 -18.51
CA VAL A 370 25.47 1.03 -18.04
C VAL A 370 25.12 -0.07 -17.03
N GLY A 371 25.49 -1.32 -17.31
CA GLY A 371 25.30 -2.46 -16.42
C GLY A 371 26.05 -2.33 -15.11
N ASP A 372 27.31 -1.89 -15.15
CA ASP A 372 28.15 -1.66 -13.96
C ASP A 372 27.59 -0.54 -13.08
N LEU A 373 27.15 0.57 -13.69
CA LEU A 373 26.54 1.69 -12.97
C LEU A 373 25.19 1.30 -12.37
N PHE A 374 24.39 0.51 -13.08
CA PHE A 374 23.11 -0.01 -12.57
C PHE A 374 23.33 -0.99 -11.41
N GLY A 375 24.27 -1.92 -11.55
CA GLY A 375 24.65 -2.86 -10.50
C GLY A 375 25.24 -2.18 -9.25
N ALA A 376 25.92 -1.06 -9.43
CA ALA A 376 26.45 -0.22 -8.35
C ALA A 376 25.41 0.75 -7.75
N GLY A 377 24.17 0.79 -8.26
CA GLY A 377 23.12 1.70 -7.81
C GLY A 377 23.35 3.18 -8.16
N LYS A 378 24.25 3.45 -9.12
CA LYS A 378 24.57 4.78 -9.66
C LYS A 378 23.74 5.16 -10.88
N MET A 379 23.06 4.18 -11.47
CA MET A 379 22.12 4.34 -12.58
C MET A 379 20.84 3.57 -12.25
N PHE A 380 19.70 4.03 -12.75
CA PHE A 380 18.38 3.48 -12.41
C PHE A 380 17.67 2.92 -13.64
N LEU A 381 16.66 2.08 -13.43
CA LEU A 381 15.95 1.39 -14.51
C LEU A 381 15.42 2.33 -15.61
N PRO A 382 14.82 3.52 -15.33
CA PRO A 382 14.40 4.44 -16.38
C PRO A 382 15.55 4.86 -17.31
N GLN A 383 16.73 5.08 -16.75
CA GLN A 383 17.94 5.44 -17.50
C GLN A 383 18.42 4.24 -18.32
N VAL A 384 18.41 3.03 -17.74
CA VAL A 384 18.78 1.80 -18.44
C VAL A 384 17.87 1.55 -19.64
N VAL A 385 16.56 1.78 -19.50
CA VAL A 385 15.60 1.62 -20.61
C VAL A 385 15.80 2.71 -21.68
N LYS A 386 16.18 3.94 -21.31
CA LYS A 386 16.57 4.98 -22.28
C LYS A 386 17.85 4.60 -23.03
N SER A 387 18.85 4.06 -22.34
CA SER A 387 20.05 3.49 -22.98
C SER A 387 19.70 2.35 -23.92
N ALA A 388 18.77 1.47 -23.52
CA ALA A 388 18.25 0.39 -24.35
C ALA A 388 17.61 0.89 -25.64
N ARG A 389 16.85 1.99 -25.59
CA ARG A 389 16.26 2.63 -26.76
C ARG A 389 17.35 3.11 -27.74
N VAL A 390 18.38 3.79 -27.23
CA VAL A 390 19.53 4.23 -28.04
C VAL A 390 20.24 3.02 -28.67
N MET A 391 20.48 1.96 -27.89
CA MET A 391 21.09 0.73 -28.37
C MET A 391 20.24 0.05 -29.46
N LYS A 392 18.92 -0.11 -29.25
CA LYS A 392 18.01 -0.71 -30.23
C LYS A 392 17.97 0.09 -31.53
N LYS A 393 17.96 1.42 -31.44
CA LYS A 393 17.99 2.29 -32.62
C LYS A 393 19.32 2.15 -33.39
N ALA A 394 20.45 2.09 -32.69
CA ALA A 394 21.76 1.82 -33.29
C ALA A 394 21.80 0.44 -33.97
N VAL A 395 21.30 -0.61 -33.31
CA VAL A 395 21.24 -1.97 -33.88
C VAL A 395 20.28 -2.02 -35.08
N ALA A 396 19.13 -1.36 -35.00
CA ALA A 396 18.18 -1.25 -36.11
C ALA A 396 18.81 -0.56 -37.33
N TRP A 397 19.65 0.47 -37.10
CA TRP A 397 20.44 1.11 -38.16
C TRP A 397 21.46 0.16 -38.80
N LEU A 398 22.14 -0.67 -37.99
CA LEU A 398 23.11 -1.65 -38.47
C LEU A 398 22.46 -2.86 -39.15
N PHE A 399 21.18 -3.13 -38.87
CA PHE A 399 20.49 -4.35 -39.28
C PHE A 399 20.57 -4.65 -40.79
N PRO A 400 20.31 -3.69 -41.72
CA PRO A 400 20.43 -3.96 -43.16
C PRO A 400 21.85 -4.34 -43.59
N PHE A 401 22.88 -3.80 -42.92
CA PHE A 401 24.28 -4.12 -43.20
C PHE A 401 24.69 -5.45 -42.59
N MET A 402 24.14 -5.78 -41.42
CA MET A 402 24.33 -7.08 -40.77
C MET A 402 23.70 -8.20 -41.57
N GLU A 403 22.51 -8.01 -42.17
CA GLU A 403 21.90 -9.03 -43.04
C GLU A 403 22.76 -9.29 -44.27
N ALA A 404 23.26 -8.23 -44.93
CA ALA A 404 24.16 -8.37 -46.07
C ALA A 404 25.48 -9.07 -45.71
N GLU A 405 26.10 -8.72 -44.58
CA GLU A 405 27.33 -9.38 -44.09
C GLU A 405 27.07 -10.81 -43.60
N LYS A 406 25.91 -11.05 -42.98
CA LYS A 406 25.47 -12.37 -42.49
C LYS A 406 25.31 -13.33 -43.66
N GLU A 407 24.74 -12.91 -44.79
CA GLU A 407 24.65 -13.76 -45.98
C GLU A 407 26.04 -14.15 -46.52
N GLU A 408 27.01 -13.22 -46.53
CA GLU A 408 28.39 -13.51 -46.96
C GLU A 408 29.14 -14.42 -45.96
N PHE A 409 29.04 -14.14 -44.66
CA PHE A 409 29.76 -14.86 -43.62
C PHE A 409 29.17 -16.25 -43.34
N LEU A 410 27.85 -16.39 -43.36
CA LEU A 410 27.21 -17.71 -43.26
C LEU A 410 27.54 -18.59 -44.46
N ALA A 411 27.71 -18.01 -45.66
CA ALA A 411 28.20 -18.73 -46.82
C ALA A 411 29.65 -19.22 -46.64
N GLU A 412 30.52 -18.42 -46.01
CA GLU A 412 31.91 -18.80 -45.70
C GLU A 412 32.01 -19.84 -44.57
N GLU A 413 31.29 -19.69 -43.47
CA GLU A 413 31.28 -20.67 -42.36
C GLU A 413 30.59 -21.98 -42.75
N ALA A 414 29.49 -21.93 -43.49
CA ALA A 414 28.86 -23.13 -44.03
C ALA A 414 29.82 -23.87 -44.99
N ALA A 415 30.61 -23.12 -45.78
CA ALA A 415 31.66 -23.72 -46.61
C ALA A 415 32.79 -24.35 -45.79
N ALA A 416 33.17 -23.74 -44.64
CA ALA A 416 34.17 -24.30 -43.72
C ALA A 416 33.67 -25.58 -43.01
N PHE A 417 32.42 -25.60 -42.52
CA PHE A 417 31.81 -26.80 -41.93
C PHE A 417 31.70 -27.94 -42.94
N LYS A 418 31.38 -27.63 -44.20
CA LYS A 418 31.42 -28.63 -45.30
C LYS A 418 32.82 -29.12 -45.63
N ALA A 419 33.85 -28.30 -45.44
CA ALA A 419 35.24 -28.70 -45.67
C ALA A 419 35.74 -29.66 -44.58
N GLU A 420 35.29 -29.50 -43.33
CA GLU A 420 35.61 -30.39 -42.21
C GLU A 420 34.74 -31.65 -42.14
N GLN A 421 33.47 -31.55 -42.54
CA GLN A 421 32.49 -32.65 -42.57
C GLN A 421 31.81 -32.70 -43.95
N PRO A 422 32.42 -33.38 -44.94
CA PRO A 422 31.96 -33.41 -46.33
C PRO A 422 30.54 -33.99 -46.53
N GLU A 423 30.06 -34.75 -45.55
CA GLU A 423 28.73 -35.36 -45.51
C GLU A 423 27.58 -34.39 -45.16
N LEU A 424 27.87 -33.17 -44.64
CA LEU A 424 26.85 -32.17 -44.34
C LEU A 424 26.20 -31.63 -45.62
N THR A 425 24.87 -31.60 -45.66
CA THR A 425 24.13 -30.88 -46.71
C THR A 425 24.33 -29.37 -46.57
N ASP A 426 24.14 -28.61 -47.65
CA ASP A 426 24.22 -27.14 -47.62
C ASP A 426 23.29 -26.53 -46.55
N GLN A 427 22.13 -27.13 -46.32
CA GLN A 427 21.20 -26.71 -45.28
C GLN A 427 21.70 -27.01 -43.85
N GLU A 428 22.38 -28.14 -43.64
CA GLU A 428 22.90 -28.51 -42.32
C GLU A 428 24.13 -27.69 -41.95
N ALA A 429 25.03 -27.45 -42.91
CA ALA A 429 26.18 -26.58 -42.72
C ALA A 429 25.77 -25.11 -42.45
N MET A 430 24.72 -24.63 -43.14
CA MET A 430 24.16 -23.30 -42.89
C MET A 430 23.54 -23.19 -41.49
N LYS A 431 22.83 -24.22 -41.03
CA LYS A 431 22.28 -24.26 -39.66
C LYS A 431 23.35 -24.31 -38.56
N LEU A 432 24.51 -24.90 -38.83
CA LEU A 432 25.64 -24.94 -37.90
C LEU A 432 26.32 -23.57 -37.77
N ALA A 433 26.52 -22.88 -38.89
CA ALA A 433 27.05 -21.51 -38.93
C ALA A 433 26.15 -20.51 -38.17
N GLU A 434 24.83 -20.62 -38.31
CA GLU A 434 23.88 -19.73 -37.62
C GLU A 434 23.86 -19.85 -36.08
N ARG A 435 24.44 -20.91 -35.50
CA ARG A 435 24.43 -21.15 -34.04
C ARG A 435 25.58 -20.47 -33.27
N GLY A 436 26.63 -19.97 -33.92
CA GLY A 436 27.88 -19.57 -33.26
C GLY A 436 27.99 -18.13 -32.72
N ARG A 437 27.01 -17.24 -32.92
CA ARG A 437 27.22 -15.76 -32.86
C ARG A 437 26.53 -15.01 -31.69
N SER A 438 25.64 -15.63 -30.91
CA SER A 438 24.86 -14.95 -29.84
C SER A 438 25.45 -15.19 -28.45
N ALA A 439 25.26 -14.26 -27.50
CA ALA A 439 25.56 -14.50 -26.06
C ALA A 439 24.67 -15.60 -25.45
N GLY A 440 23.56 -15.92 -26.12
CA GLY A 440 22.61 -16.97 -25.80
C GLY A 440 21.20 -16.61 -26.29
N ARG A 441 20.41 -17.62 -26.68
CA ARG A 441 19.00 -17.48 -27.05
C ARG A 441 18.11 -17.65 -25.83
N PHE A 442 17.36 -16.61 -25.49
CA PHE A 442 16.48 -16.59 -24.32
C PHE A 442 15.01 -16.57 -24.75
N LEU A 443 14.24 -17.60 -24.43
CA LEU A 443 12.79 -17.61 -24.62
C LEU A 443 12.11 -17.17 -23.32
N ILE A 444 11.24 -16.16 -23.38
CA ILE A 444 10.49 -15.70 -22.20
C ILE A 444 8.98 -15.67 -22.47
N ALA A 445 8.17 -16.09 -21.49
CA ALA A 445 6.72 -16.12 -21.59
C ALA A 445 6.04 -15.83 -20.25
N THR A 446 4.89 -15.14 -20.27
CA THR A 446 3.95 -15.18 -19.15
C THR A 446 3.10 -16.44 -19.29
N VAL A 447 3.05 -17.23 -18.22
CA VAL A 447 2.45 -18.58 -18.24
C VAL A 447 0.95 -18.56 -18.55
N LYS A 448 0.42 -19.73 -18.91
CA LYS A 448 -0.98 -19.94 -19.24
C LYS A 448 -1.89 -19.35 -18.16
N GLY A 449 -2.97 -18.70 -18.57
CA GLY A 449 -3.97 -18.13 -17.67
C GLY A 449 -3.60 -16.79 -17.03
N ASP A 450 -2.34 -16.33 -17.13
CA ASP A 450 -1.89 -15.04 -16.63
C ASP A 450 -1.67 -14.03 -17.76
N VAL A 451 -1.98 -12.77 -17.48
CA VAL A 451 -2.03 -11.68 -18.48
C VAL A 451 -1.01 -10.57 -18.21
N HIS A 452 -0.34 -10.58 -17.06
CA HIS A 452 0.51 -9.47 -16.65
C HIS A 452 1.94 -9.66 -17.19
N ASP A 453 2.50 -8.61 -17.76
CA ASP A 453 3.78 -8.68 -18.47
C ASP A 453 4.76 -7.52 -18.24
N ILE A 454 4.44 -6.53 -17.38
CA ILE A 454 5.32 -5.38 -17.14
C ILE A 454 6.71 -5.85 -16.71
N GLY A 455 6.80 -6.70 -15.67
CA GLY A 455 8.08 -7.24 -15.19
C GLY A 455 8.81 -8.10 -16.23
N LYS A 456 8.07 -8.91 -17.01
CA LYS A 456 8.61 -9.72 -18.12
C LYS A 456 9.26 -8.82 -19.18
N ASN A 457 8.58 -7.75 -19.58
CA ASN A 457 9.04 -6.85 -20.63
C ASN A 457 10.31 -6.13 -20.18
N ILE A 458 10.39 -5.74 -18.90
CA ILE A 458 11.60 -5.18 -18.30
C ILE A 458 12.77 -6.18 -18.39
N VAL A 459 12.58 -7.43 -17.97
CA VAL A 459 13.62 -8.48 -18.05
C VAL A 459 14.06 -8.70 -19.50
N GLY A 460 13.11 -8.78 -20.44
CA GLY A 460 13.42 -8.97 -21.86
C GLY A 460 14.25 -7.82 -22.44
N VAL A 461 13.96 -6.58 -22.07
CA VAL A 461 14.77 -5.40 -22.45
C VAL A 461 16.17 -5.49 -21.84
N VAL A 462 16.29 -5.76 -20.54
CA VAL A 462 17.57 -5.83 -19.83
C VAL A 462 18.47 -6.96 -20.36
N LEU A 463 17.91 -8.12 -20.71
CA LEU A 463 18.67 -9.20 -21.35
C LEU A 463 19.10 -8.83 -22.78
N SER A 464 18.21 -8.25 -23.58
CA SER A 464 18.55 -7.77 -24.93
C SER A 464 19.69 -6.74 -24.90
N CYS A 465 19.69 -5.87 -23.89
CA CYS A 465 20.75 -4.91 -23.60
C CYS A 465 22.13 -5.52 -23.34
N ASN A 466 22.18 -6.80 -22.97
CA ASN A 466 23.40 -7.52 -22.64
C ASN A 466 23.77 -8.57 -23.71
N GLY A 467 23.28 -8.39 -24.95
CA GLY A 467 23.68 -9.19 -26.11
C GLY A 467 22.96 -10.54 -26.27
N PHE A 468 21.93 -10.82 -25.45
CA PHE A 468 21.09 -12.01 -25.60
C PHE A 468 20.05 -11.84 -26.72
N GLU A 469 19.79 -12.91 -27.46
CA GLU A 469 18.68 -12.96 -28.42
C GLU A 469 17.40 -13.33 -27.67
N VAL A 470 16.59 -12.34 -27.30
CA VAL A 470 15.37 -12.55 -26.50
C VAL A 470 14.15 -12.70 -27.41
N THR A 471 13.43 -13.80 -27.25
CA THR A 471 12.12 -14.02 -27.87
C THR A 471 11.03 -14.00 -26.82
N ASP A 472 10.15 -13.00 -26.91
CA ASP A 472 8.99 -12.87 -26.03
C ASP A 472 7.75 -13.50 -26.67
N MET A 473 7.18 -14.49 -26.00
CA MET A 473 5.96 -15.20 -26.44
C MET A 473 4.66 -14.50 -26.07
N GLY A 474 4.74 -13.40 -25.32
CA GLY A 474 3.58 -12.67 -24.80
C GLY A 474 3.01 -13.32 -23.55
N VAL A 475 1.67 -13.27 -23.44
CA VAL A 475 0.92 -13.67 -22.24
C VAL A 475 -0.05 -14.81 -22.53
N MET A 476 -0.52 -15.48 -21.48
CA MET A 476 -1.38 -16.66 -21.55
C MET A 476 -0.82 -17.78 -22.44
N VAL A 477 0.50 -18.01 -22.39
CA VAL A 477 1.16 -18.97 -23.28
C VAL A 477 1.12 -20.37 -22.67
N SER A 478 0.50 -21.32 -23.37
CA SER A 478 0.44 -22.73 -22.95
C SER A 478 1.82 -23.39 -22.91
N CYS A 479 2.03 -24.30 -21.96
CA CYS A 479 3.27 -25.10 -21.83
C CYS A 479 3.75 -25.69 -23.17
N ASP A 480 2.88 -26.35 -23.92
CA ASP A 480 3.24 -26.96 -25.21
C ASP A 480 3.84 -25.94 -26.18
N LYS A 481 3.20 -24.77 -26.36
CA LYS A 481 3.71 -23.69 -27.22
C LYS A 481 5.08 -23.18 -26.76
N ILE A 482 5.29 -23.01 -25.46
CA ILE A 482 6.58 -22.56 -24.91
C ILE A 482 7.66 -23.58 -25.28
N LEU A 483 7.42 -24.86 -25.02
CA LEU A 483 8.43 -25.90 -25.22
C LEU A 483 8.65 -26.23 -26.70
N ASP A 484 7.59 -26.24 -27.52
CA ASP A 484 7.69 -26.42 -28.97
C ASP A 484 8.53 -25.30 -29.58
N ARG A 485 8.27 -24.04 -29.16
CA ARG A 485 9.03 -22.90 -29.64
C ARG A 485 10.49 -22.92 -29.17
N ALA A 486 10.74 -23.34 -27.93
CA ALA A 486 12.09 -23.48 -27.40
C ALA A 486 12.92 -24.49 -28.21
N ILE A 487 12.31 -25.59 -28.63
CA ILE A 487 12.95 -26.59 -29.51
C ILE A 487 13.18 -26.03 -30.91
N GLU A 488 12.15 -25.41 -31.50
CA GLU A 488 12.23 -24.85 -32.86
C GLU A 488 13.36 -23.82 -33.00
N MET A 489 13.51 -22.95 -32.01
CA MET A 489 14.52 -21.89 -32.00
C MET A 489 15.89 -22.37 -31.51
N GLY A 490 15.97 -23.55 -30.89
CA GLY A 490 17.15 -24.00 -30.17
C GLY A 490 17.52 -23.02 -29.05
N SER A 491 16.56 -22.70 -28.19
CA SER A 491 16.76 -21.79 -27.05
C SER A 491 17.76 -22.36 -26.05
N ASP A 492 18.62 -21.50 -25.50
CA ASP A 492 19.61 -21.86 -24.49
C ASP A 492 19.06 -21.72 -23.07
N VAL A 493 18.03 -20.89 -22.87
CA VAL A 493 17.35 -20.66 -21.58
C VAL A 493 15.85 -20.42 -21.80
N VAL A 494 15.01 -20.91 -20.89
CA VAL A 494 13.57 -20.60 -20.82
C VAL A 494 13.28 -19.81 -19.55
N GLY A 495 12.60 -18.67 -19.68
CA GLY A 495 12.12 -17.85 -18.57
C GLY A 495 10.60 -17.83 -18.48
N LEU A 496 10.06 -18.02 -17.27
CA LEU A 496 8.62 -17.98 -16.99
C LEU A 496 8.29 -16.83 -16.05
N SER A 497 7.22 -16.09 -16.37
CA SER A 497 6.67 -15.00 -15.57
C SER A 497 5.25 -15.31 -15.08
N GLY A 498 4.93 -14.93 -13.84
CA GLY A 498 3.58 -15.03 -13.27
C GLY A 498 3.33 -14.00 -12.14
N LEU A 499 2.12 -13.43 -12.12
CA LEU A 499 1.66 -12.46 -11.12
C LEU A 499 0.70 -13.08 -10.10
N ILE A 500 -0.16 -14.02 -10.50
CA ILE A 500 -1.19 -14.60 -9.61
C ILE A 500 -0.77 -15.98 -9.08
N THR A 501 -1.43 -16.45 -8.02
CA THR A 501 -1.06 -17.72 -7.35
C THR A 501 -1.23 -18.97 -8.24
N PRO A 502 -2.24 -19.07 -9.13
CA PRO A 502 -2.38 -20.21 -10.05
C PRO A 502 -1.21 -20.34 -11.04
N SER A 503 -0.51 -19.24 -11.32
CA SER A 503 0.64 -19.24 -12.24
C SER A 503 1.79 -20.11 -11.74
N LEU A 504 1.89 -20.34 -10.42
CA LEU A 504 2.90 -21.23 -9.84
C LEU A 504 2.69 -22.69 -10.25
N ASP A 505 1.45 -23.15 -10.32
CA ASP A 505 1.14 -24.52 -10.77
C ASP A 505 1.46 -24.72 -12.25
N GLU A 506 1.24 -23.69 -13.08
CA GLU A 506 1.64 -23.72 -14.49
C GLU A 506 3.17 -23.79 -14.63
N MET A 507 3.93 -23.08 -13.78
CA MET A 507 5.40 -23.20 -13.76
C MET A 507 5.86 -24.60 -13.33
N VAL A 508 5.18 -25.22 -12.35
CA VAL A 508 5.40 -26.62 -11.97
C VAL A 508 5.10 -27.55 -13.14
N HIS A 509 4.00 -27.32 -13.86
CA HIS A 509 3.63 -28.12 -15.03
C HIS A 509 4.67 -28.01 -16.13
N VAL A 510 5.17 -26.81 -16.44
CA VAL A 510 6.26 -26.61 -17.41
C VAL A 510 7.52 -27.35 -16.99
N ALA A 511 7.92 -27.29 -15.71
CA ALA A 511 9.09 -28.03 -15.22
C ALA A 511 8.95 -29.55 -15.41
N LYS A 512 7.79 -30.12 -15.06
CA LYS A 512 7.49 -31.56 -15.27
C LYS A 512 7.55 -31.93 -16.74
N GLU A 513 7.02 -31.07 -17.61
CA GLU A 513 6.96 -31.32 -19.04
C GLU A 513 8.33 -31.15 -19.71
N MET A 514 9.17 -30.22 -19.24
CA MET A 514 10.58 -30.11 -19.64
C MET A 514 11.34 -31.38 -19.31
N GLU A 515 11.15 -31.95 -18.11
CA GLU A 515 11.74 -33.24 -17.74
C GLU A 515 11.23 -34.36 -18.65
N ARG A 516 9.91 -34.46 -18.85
CA ARG A 516 9.28 -35.48 -19.69
C ARG A 516 9.79 -35.44 -21.14
N ARG A 517 10.01 -34.23 -21.67
CA ARG A 517 10.52 -34.00 -23.03
C ARG A 517 12.05 -34.03 -23.14
N GLY A 518 12.76 -34.26 -22.02
CA GLY A 518 14.21 -34.43 -22.01
C GLY A 518 15.01 -33.13 -22.23
N PHE A 519 14.47 -31.99 -21.82
CA PHE A 519 15.23 -30.73 -21.84
C PHE A 519 16.40 -30.78 -20.85
N THR A 520 17.47 -30.07 -21.16
CA THR A 520 18.65 -29.92 -20.28
C THR A 520 19.03 -28.46 -20.03
N ILE A 521 18.36 -27.53 -20.72
CA ILE A 521 18.60 -26.09 -20.62
C ILE A 521 18.05 -25.52 -19.30
N PRO A 522 18.62 -24.43 -18.77
CA PRO A 522 18.12 -23.80 -17.55
C PRO A 522 16.70 -23.26 -17.68
N LEU A 523 15.95 -23.34 -16.58
CA LEU A 523 14.62 -22.77 -16.39
C LEU A 523 14.69 -21.64 -15.35
N LEU A 524 14.37 -20.42 -15.76
CA LEU A 524 14.29 -19.25 -14.89
C LEU A 524 12.83 -18.98 -14.51
N ILE A 525 12.61 -18.74 -13.22
CA ILE A 525 11.30 -18.46 -12.62
C ILE A 525 11.31 -17.05 -12.04
N GLY A 526 10.30 -16.24 -12.38
CA GLY A 526 10.12 -14.89 -11.84
C GLY A 526 8.67 -14.41 -11.84
N GLY A 527 8.45 -13.24 -11.25
CA GLY A 527 7.13 -12.60 -11.11
C GLY A 527 6.63 -12.52 -9.67
N ALA A 528 5.58 -11.73 -9.40
CA ALA A 528 5.26 -11.25 -8.05
C ALA A 528 4.90 -12.35 -7.05
N THR A 529 4.28 -13.45 -7.50
CA THR A 529 3.93 -14.60 -6.64
C THR A 529 5.05 -15.61 -6.48
N THR A 530 6.15 -15.46 -7.21
CA THR A 530 7.27 -16.38 -7.15
C THR A 530 8.22 -16.04 -6.00
N SER A 531 8.90 -17.07 -5.46
CA SER A 531 9.92 -16.87 -4.45
C SER A 531 11.00 -17.95 -4.55
N ALA A 532 12.19 -17.66 -4.00
CA ALA A 532 13.28 -18.62 -3.96
C ALA A 532 12.91 -19.88 -3.15
N ALA A 533 12.17 -19.71 -2.06
CA ALA A 533 11.71 -20.82 -1.22
C ALA A 533 10.70 -21.70 -1.98
N HIS A 534 9.65 -21.10 -2.56
CA HIS A 534 8.65 -21.86 -3.30
C HIS A 534 9.26 -22.58 -4.51
N THR A 535 10.14 -21.90 -5.25
CA THR A 535 10.84 -22.50 -6.41
C THR A 535 11.68 -23.70 -5.99
N ALA A 536 12.43 -23.61 -4.89
CA ALA A 536 13.24 -24.70 -4.38
C ALA A 536 12.41 -25.91 -3.92
N ILE A 537 11.24 -25.67 -3.33
CA ILE A 537 10.42 -26.70 -2.69
C ILE A 537 9.48 -27.37 -3.70
N LYS A 538 8.82 -26.59 -4.56
CA LYS A 538 7.69 -27.05 -5.38
C LYS A 538 7.99 -27.14 -6.88
N ILE A 539 8.98 -26.41 -7.41
CA ILE A 539 9.29 -26.39 -8.86
C ILE A 539 10.54 -27.20 -9.17
N ALA A 540 11.66 -26.91 -8.49
CA ALA A 540 12.98 -27.45 -8.79
C ALA A 540 13.07 -28.99 -8.63
N GLU A 541 12.19 -29.62 -7.85
CA GLU A 541 12.18 -31.07 -7.69
C GLU A 541 11.60 -31.83 -8.91
N HIS A 542 10.96 -31.12 -9.82
CA HIS A 542 10.30 -31.71 -10.99
C HIS A 542 11.12 -31.63 -12.28
N TYR A 543 12.30 -31.02 -12.24
CA TYR A 543 13.19 -30.89 -13.39
C TYR A 543 14.64 -31.11 -12.98
N SER A 544 15.36 -31.98 -13.70
CA SER A 544 16.75 -32.36 -13.42
C SER A 544 17.75 -31.28 -13.85
N GLY A 545 17.38 -30.44 -14.81
CA GLY A 545 18.14 -29.25 -15.21
C GLY A 545 18.12 -28.13 -14.17
N PRO A 546 18.92 -27.06 -14.35
CA PRO A 546 18.96 -25.96 -13.40
C PRO A 546 17.64 -25.19 -13.37
N VAL A 547 17.00 -25.08 -12.20
CA VAL A 547 15.82 -24.22 -11.97
C VAL A 547 16.21 -23.08 -11.04
N VAL A 548 16.12 -21.83 -11.51
CA VAL A 548 16.57 -20.66 -10.75
C VAL A 548 15.46 -19.65 -10.59
N HIS A 549 15.22 -19.22 -9.35
CA HIS A 549 14.39 -18.06 -9.08
C HIS A 549 15.20 -16.77 -9.25
N VAL A 550 14.69 -15.83 -10.05
CA VAL A 550 15.29 -14.52 -10.27
C VAL A 550 14.35 -13.45 -9.69
N LEU A 551 14.87 -12.69 -8.72
CA LEU A 551 14.06 -11.73 -7.95
C LEU A 551 13.60 -10.53 -8.77
N ASP A 552 14.48 -9.99 -9.60
CA ASP A 552 14.29 -8.74 -10.32
C ASP A 552 15.11 -8.73 -11.62
N ALA A 553 14.91 -7.71 -12.46
CA ALA A 553 15.56 -7.63 -13.75
C ALA A 553 17.08 -7.44 -13.64
N SER A 554 17.57 -6.75 -12.61
CA SER A 554 19.01 -6.55 -12.37
C SER A 554 19.77 -7.86 -12.16
N ARG A 555 19.11 -8.87 -11.57
CA ARG A 555 19.70 -10.20 -11.32
C ARG A 555 19.61 -11.14 -12.53
N SER A 556 18.77 -10.84 -13.52
CA SER A 556 18.55 -11.72 -14.67
C SER A 556 19.81 -11.93 -15.52
N VAL A 557 20.58 -10.87 -15.76
CA VAL A 557 21.83 -10.89 -16.56
C VAL A 557 22.92 -11.73 -15.92
N PRO A 558 23.40 -11.44 -14.67
CA PRO A 558 24.49 -12.20 -14.08
C PRO A 558 24.15 -13.68 -13.89
N VAL A 559 22.88 -14.00 -13.60
CA VAL A 559 22.40 -15.39 -13.49
C VAL A 559 22.48 -16.10 -14.85
N THR A 560 21.95 -15.47 -15.91
CA THR A 560 21.93 -16.07 -17.25
C THR A 560 23.34 -16.25 -17.79
N THR A 561 24.21 -15.26 -17.64
CA THR A 561 25.63 -15.35 -18.03
C THR A 561 26.36 -16.47 -17.28
N SER A 562 26.14 -16.60 -15.97
CA SER A 562 26.75 -17.68 -15.18
C SER A 562 26.28 -19.07 -15.63
N LEU A 563 25.01 -19.20 -16.01
CA LEU A 563 24.42 -20.47 -16.46
C LEU A 563 24.89 -20.91 -17.85
N LEU A 564 25.25 -19.97 -18.72
CA LEU A 564 25.75 -20.26 -20.07
C LEU A 564 27.27 -20.31 -20.17
N SER A 565 27.99 -19.80 -19.16
CA SER A 565 29.46 -19.85 -19.11
C SER A 565 29.99 -21.27 -18.90
N LYS A 566 30.94 -21.69 -19.73
CA LYS A 566 31.61 -23.02 -19.60
C LYS A 566 32.37 -23.18 -18.29
N ASP A 567 32.92 -22.09 -17.74
CA ASP A 567 33.78 -22.13 -16.55
C ASP A 567 33.00 -21.91 -15.24
N GLN A 568 31.90 -21.15 -15.29
CA GLN A 568 31.13 -20.78 -14.09
C GLN A 568 29.90 -21.65 -13.84
N ARG A 569 29.34 -22.27 -14.88
CA ARG A 569 28.07 -23.01 -14.81
C ARG A 569 28.07 -24.09 -13.74
N ASP A 570 29.06 -24.98 -13.74
CA ASP A 570 29.05 -26.14 -12.86
C ASP A 570 29.18 -25.75 -11.38
N GLY A 571 30.01 -24.74 -11.08
CA GLY A 571 30.11 -24.16 -9.73
C GLY A 571 28.81 -23.48 -9.30
N PHE A 572 28.22 -22.66 -10.17
CA PHE A 572 26.96 -21.97 -9.89
C PHE A 572 25.80 -22.94 -9.64
N VAL A 573 25.68 -24.00 -10.46
CA VAL A 573 24.63 -25.02 -10.32
C VAL A 573 24.82 -25.84 -9.03
N ALA A 574 26.06 -26.14 -8.65
CA ALA A 574 26.34 -26.82 -7.38
C ALA A 574 25.90 -25.97 -6.17
N ASP A 575 26.28 -24.70 -6.14
CA ASP A 575 25.91 -23.75 -5.09
C ASP A 575 24.39 -23.55 -5.00
N LEU A 576 23.72 -23.45 -6.16
CA LEU A 576 22.27 -23.34 -6.26
C LEU A 576 21.59 -24.56 -5.63
N ARG A 577 22.03 -25.78 -6.00
CA ARG A 577 21.47 -27.03 -5.48
C ARG A 577 21.67 -27.16 -3.97
N GLU A 578 22.81 -26.72 -3.44
CA GLU A 578 23.05 -26.69 -1.99
C GLU A 578 22.09 -25.72 -1.29
N LYS A 579 21.89 -24.51 -1.83
CA LYS A 579 20.94 -23.53 -1.28
C LYS A 579 19.50 -24.07 -1.29
N GLN A 580 19.08 -24.71 -2.38
CA GLN A 580 17.75 -25.32 -2.50
C GLN A 580 17.57 -26.46 -1.51
N LYS A 581 18.59 -27.31 -1.32
CA LYS A 581 18.58 -28.38 -0.32
C LYS A 581 18.41 -27.81 1.09
N LYS A 582 19.19 -26.80 1.47
CA LYS A 582 19.06 -26.13 2.79
C LYS A 582 17.69 -25.50 2.99
N ALA A 583 17.14 -24.85 1.97
CA ALA A 583 15.80 -24.27 2.03
C ALA A 583 14.72 -25.34 2.26
N LYS A 584 14.84 -26.50 1.59
CA LYS A 584 13.95 -27.64 1.78
C LYS A 584 14.08 -28.26 3.17
N GLU A 585 15.31 -28.44 3.67
CA GLU A 585 15.57 -28.93 5.03
C GLU A 585 15.03 -27.97 6.10
N ALA A 586 15.19 -26.66 5.93
CA ALA A 586 14.65 -25.65 6.82
C ALA A 586 13.11 -25.63 6.82
N PHE A 587 12.47 -25.81 5.66
CA PHE A 587 11.02 -25.91 5.55
C PHE A 587 10.47 -27.17 6.22
N LEU A 588 11.13 -28.32 6.02
CA LEU A 588 10.71 -29.59 6.61
C LEU A 588 11.05 -29.73 8.10
N GLY A 589 12.11 -29.06 8.57
CA GLY A 589 12.67 -29.18 9.92
C GLY A 589 12.42 -27.99 10.86
N GLY A 590 11.78 -26.90 10.38
CA GLY A 590 11.48 -25.73 11.19
C GLY A 590 10.45 -26.01 12.30
N PRO A 591 10.49 -25.30 13.44
CA PRO A 591 9.46 -25.42 14.47
C PRO A 591 8.11 -25.02 13.89
N LYS A 592 7.19 -25.96 13.77
CA LYS A 592 5.82 -25.68 13.32
C LYS A 592 5.18 -24.71 14.32
N LYS A 593 4.66 -23.60 13.81
CA LYS A 593 3.89 -22.66 14.62
C LYS A 593 2.65 -23.38 15.13
N GLU A 594 2.32 -23.17 16.40
CA GLU A 594 1.15 -23.80 17.00
C GLU A 594 -0.13 -23.25 16.31
N THR A 595 -0.97 -24.16 15.83
CA THR A 595 -2.24 -23.85 15.15
C THR A 595 -3.42 -24.36 15.99
N LEU A 596 -4.59 -23.79 15.73
CA LEU A 596 -5.87 -24.18 16.29
C LEU A 596 -6.63 -25.01 15.24
N SER A 597 -7.47 -25.93 15.70
CA SER A 597 -8.49 -26.53 14.82
C SER A 597 -9.45 -25.46 14.30
N ILE A 598 -10.10 -25.71 13.17
CA ILE A 598 -11.06 -24.75 12.58
C ILE A 598 -12.19 -24.40 13.56
N GLU A 599 -12.66 -25.35 14.37
CA GLU A 599 -13.69 -25.10 15.39
C GLU A 599 -13.19 -24.19 16.52
N GLU A 600 -11.96 -24.40 17.00
CA GLU A 600 -11.34 -23.54 18.01
C GLU A 600 -11.07 -22.14 17.46
N ALA A 601 -10.62 -22.04 16.21
CA ALA A 601 -10.41 -20.77 15.53
C ALA A 601 -11.71 -19.97 15.39
N ARG A 602 -12.83 -20.61 15.02
CA ARG A 602 -14.17 -20.00 14.99
C ARG A 602 -14.60 -19.48 16.36
N LYS A 603 -14.40 -20.27 17.42
CA LYS A 603 -14.70 -19.84 18.80
C LYS A 603 -13.86 -18.62 19.22
N ALA A 604 -12.60 -18.58 18.78
CA ALA A 604 -11.66 -17.49 18.99
C ALA A 604 -11.84 -16.30 18.03
N GLY A 605 -12.92 -16.27 17.23
CA GLY A 605 -13.27 -15.12 16.39
C GLY A 605 -13.59 -13.85 17.19
N PRO A 606 -13.63 -12.68 16.53
CA PRO A 606 -13.98 -11.41 17.14
C PRO A 606 -15.39 -11.46 17.74
N LYS A 607 -15.63 -10.69 18.80
CA LYS A 607 -16.92 -10.61 19.49
C LYS A 607 -17.51 -9.22 19.28
N PHE A 608 -18.67 -9.15 18.64
CA PHE A 608 -19.40 -7.91 18.41
C PHE A 608 -20.71 -7.90 19.17
N ASP A 609 -21.13 -6.71 19.57
CA ASP A 609 -22.47 -6.47 20.08
C ASP A 609 -23.44 -6.21 18.91
N TRP A 610 -23.77 -7.29 18.19
CA TRP A 610 -24.69 -7.24 17.05
C TRP A 610 -26.12 -6.85 17.44
N GLU A 611 -26.47 -6.95 18.73
CA GLU A 611 -27.79 -6.55 19.23
C GLU A 611 -27.98 -5.03 19.17
N ASN A 612 -26.92 -4.28 19.49
CA ASN A 612 -26.90 -2.82 19.49
C ASN A 612 -26.31 -2.20 18.20
N TYR A 613 -25.76 -3.02 17.31
CA TYR A 613 -25.31 -2.57 15.99
C TYR A 613 -26.48 -2.44 15.00
N LEU A 614 -26.66 -1.23 14.48
CA LEU A 614 -27.54 -0.92 13.35
C LEU A 614 -26.67 -0.76 12.10
N PRO A 615 -26.70 -1.73 11.16
CA PRO A 615 -25.97 -1.61 9.91
C PRO A 615 -26.36 -0.35 9.12
N PRO A 616 -25.41 0.38 8.52
CA PRO A 616 -25.74 1.48 7.61
C PRO A 616 -26.48 0.92 6.39
N VAL A 617 -27.63 1.53 6.07
CA VAL A 617 -28.48 1.12 4.95
C VAL A 617 -28.06 1.90 3.70
N PRO A 618 -27.66 1.24 2.61
CA PRO A 618 -27.25 1.93 1.41
C PRO A 618 -28.41 2.67 0.74
N GLY A 619 -28.11 3.79 0.08
CA GLY A 619 -29.10 4.60 -0.63
C GLY A 619 -29.74 3.89 -1.83
N PHE A 620 -29.20 2.76 -2.27
CA PHE A 620 -29.79 1.86 -3.25
C PHE A 620 -29.32 0.41 -3.03
N THR A 621 -30.07 -0.54 -3.58
CA THR A 621 -29.67 -1.95 -3.73
C THR A 621 -29.63 -2.32 -5.21
N GLY A 622 -28.82 -3.32 -5.57
CA GLY A 622 -28.56 -3.68 -6.97
C GLY A 622 -27.27 -3.06 -7.51
N THR A 623 -27.16 -2.94 -8.83
CA THR A 623 -25.91 -2.56 -9.52
C THR A 623 -26.02 -1.24 -10.26
N LYS A 624 -24.91 -0.50 -10.34
CA LYS A 624 -24.75 0.71 -11.17
C LYS A 624 -23.45 0.62 -11.97
N ALA A 625 -23.57 0.71 -13.29
CA ALA A 625 -22.43 0.90 -14.18
C ALA A 625 -22.02 2.38 -14.20
N ILE A 626 -20.71 2.62 -14.31
CA ILE A 626 -20.12 3.96 -14.33
C ILE A 626 -18.98 4.01 -15.35
N GLU A 627 -18.92 5.12 -16.10
CA GLU A 627 -17.75 5.49 -16.88
C GLU A 627 -17.12 6.71 -16.20
N SER A 628 -15.79 6.74 -16.13
CA SER A 628 -15.06 7.87 -15.57
C SER A 628 -14.17 8.50 -16.63
N GLU A 629 -14.10 9.83 -16.64
CA GLU A 629 -13.08 10.53 -17.41
C GLU A 629 -11.71 10.25 -16.81
N ILE A 630 -10.70 10.06 -17.65
CA ILE A 630 -9.33 9.75 -17.21
C ILE A 630 -8.76 10.89 -16.35
N SER A 631 -9.09 12.14 -16.69
CA SER A 631 -8.66 13.34 -15.93
C SER A 631 -9.12 13.32 -14.47
N GLU A 632 -10.30 12.79 -14.18
CA GLU A 632 -10.81 12.66 -12.81
C GLU A 632 -10.04 11.61 -12.01
N LEU A 633 -9.61 10.54 -12.68
CA LEU A 633 -8.85 9.46 -12.05
C LEU A 633 -7.42 9.87 -11.71
N VAL A 634 -6.82 10.81 -12.45
CA VAL A 634 -5.45 11.29 -12.18
C VAL A 634 -5.31 11.80 -10.75
N GLU A 635 -6.37 12.40 -10.19
CA GLU A 635 -6.36 12.90 -8.84
C GLU A 635 -6.46 11.81 -7.76
N TYR A 636 -6.70 10.56 -8.11
CA TYR A 636 -6.76 9.43 -7.18
C TYR A 636 -5.54 8.51 -7.28
N ILE A 637 -4.56 8.84 -8.13
CA ILE A 637 -3.37 8.02 -8.32
C ILE A 637 -2.43 8.09 -7.10
N ASP A 638 -2.11 6.93 -6.53
CA ASP A 638 -0.88 6.72 -5.78
C ASP A 638 0.27 6.35 -6.74
N TRP A 639 1.24 7.26 -6.83
CA TRP A 639 2.42 7.09 -7.68
C TRP A 639 3.51 6.22 -7.03
N THR A 640 3.40 5.86 -5.75
CA THR A 640 4.40 5.03 -5.07
C THR A 640 4.66 3.70 -5.81
N PRO A 641 3.63 2.91 -6.17
CA PRO A 641 3.87 1.63 -6.83
C PRO A 641 4.27 1.81 -8.30
N PHE A 642 3.95 2.95 -8.94
CA PHE A 642 4.50 3.30 -10.24
C PHE A 642 6.02 3.38 -10.17
N PHE A 643 6.59 4.12 -9.21
CA PHE A 643 8.05 4.18 -9.05
C PHE A 643 8.66 2.83 -8.70
N HIS A 644 7.99 2.02 -7.89
CA HIS A 644 8.49 0.68 -7.55
C HIS A 644 8.54 -0.25 -8.75
N ALA A 645 7.57 -0.17 -9.67
CA ALA A 645 7.59 -0.90 -10.94
C ALA A 645 8.80 -0.49 -11.81
N TRP A 646 9.29 0.74 -11.65
CA TRP A 646 10.52 1.25 -12.26
C TRP A 646 11.77 1.09 -11.38
N GLU A 647 11.73 0.20 -10.37
CA GLU A 647 12.81 -0.07 -9.40
C GLU A 647 13.30 1.15 -8.58
N LEU A 648 12.52 2.23 -8.56
CA LEU A 648 12.75 3.40 -7.72
C LEU A 648 12.03 3.24 -6.39
N ARG A 649 12.78 2.81 -5.35
CA ARG A 649 12.23 2.59 -4.00
C ARG A 649 12.07 3.92 -3.26
N GLY A 650 10.88 4.14 -2.71
CA GLY A 650 10.54 5.33 -1.92
C GLY A 650 9.04 5.38 -1.62
N VAL A 651 8.59 6.50 -1.05
CA VAL A 651 7.17 6.81 -0.81
C VAL A 651 6.83 8.11 -1.52
N TRP A 652 5.75 8.15 -2.28
CA TRP A 652 5.33 9.36 -2.97
C TRP A 652 4.86 10.45 -1.99
N ASP A 653 5.37 11.66 -2.16
CA ASP A 653 4.87 12.88 -1.51
C ASP A 653 4.06 13.66 -2.54
N ARG A 654 2.73 13.64 -2.37
CA ARG A 654 1.80 14.28 -3.29
C ARG A 654 1.86 15.81 -3.26
N GLU A 655 2.02 16.40 -2.07
CA GLU A 655 2.10 17.86 -1.92
C GLU A 655 3.32 18.41 -2.65
N LYS A 656 4.45 17.71 -2.53
CA LYS A 656 5.71 18.10 -3.18
C LYS A 656 5.84 17.60 -4.60
N LYS A 657 4.99 16.64 -5.01
CA LYS A 657 5.11 15.88 -6.27
C LYS A 657 6.49 15.24 -6.43
N GLU A 658 7.00 14.63 -5.37
CA GLU A 658 8.35 14.05 -5.32
C GLU A 658 8.35 12.69 -4.62
N LEU A 659 9.23 11.77 -5.07
CA LEU A 659 9.44 10.50 -4.40
C LEU A 659 10.38 10.70 -3.20
N LYS A 660 9.89 10.52 -1.97
CA LYS A 660 10.73 10.46 -0.77
C LYS A 660 11.55 9.17 -0.79
N THR A 661 12.83 9.30 -1.06
CA THR A 661 13.78 8.19 -1.05
C THR A 661 15.08 8.58 -0.37
N LYS A 662 15.81 7.59 0.16
CA LYS A 662 17.15 7.78 0.76
C LYS A 662 18.25 7.91 -0.30
N ASN A 663 17.94 7.62 -1.56
CA ASN A 663 18.88 7.71 -2.67
C ASN A 663 18.65 9.02 -3.44
N GLU A 664 19.52 10.01 -3.22
CA GLU A 664 19.41 11.34 -3.85
C GLU A 664 19.42 11.26 -5.40
N GLY A 665 20.26 10.39 -5.97
CA GLY A 665 20.26 10.13 -7.41
C GLY A 665 18.94 9.52 -7.90
N GLY A 666 18.37 8.61 -7.11
CA GLY A 666 17.06 7.99 -7.38
C GLY A 666 15.91 8.99 -7.29
N ALA A 667 16.00 9.99 -6.39
CA ALA A 667 15.02 11.07 -6.28
C ALA A 667 15.02 11.97 -7.52
N ALA A 668 16.21 12.33 -8.03
CA ALA A 668 16.33 13.12 -9.25
C ALA A 668 15.77 12.39 -10.48
N GLU A 669 16.02 11.08 -10.59
CA GLU A 669 15.46 10.28 -11.69
C GLU A 669 13.95 10.07 -11.55
N ALA A 670 13.44 9.90 -10.32
CA ALA A 670 12.00 9.84 -10.06
C ALA A 670 11.28 11.12 -10.53
N LYS A 671 11.88 12.29 -10.31
CA LYS A 671 11.32 13.57 -10.76
C LYS A 671 11.20 13.66 -12.29
N LYS A 672 12.21 13.17 -13.02
CA LYS A 672 12.18 13.10 -14.49
C LYS A 672 11.15 12.09 -14.99
N LEU A 673 11.15 10.89 -14.41
CA LEU A 673 10.19 9.85 -14.76
C LEU A 673 8.74 10.31 -14.53
N PHE A 674 8.48 11.05 -13.46
CA PHE A 674 7.17 11.64 -13.18
C PHE A 674 6.75 12.67 -14.25
N ALA A 675 7.66 13.56 -14.65
CA ALA A 675 7.39 14.54 -15.69
C ALA A 675 7.04 13.85 -17.02
N GLU A 676 7.80 12.83 -17.40
CA GLU A 676 7.56 12.03 -18.61
C GLU A 676 6.24 11.26 -18.55
N ALA A 677 5.90 10.68 -17.40
CA ALA A 677 4.58 10.07 -17.19
C ALA A 677 3.44 11.11 -17.34
N GLY A 678 3.68 12.36 -16.92
CA GLY A 678 2.79 13.48 -17.13
C GLY A 678 2.55 13.79 -18.61
N GLU A 679 3.61 13.85 -19.42
CA GLU A 679 3.51 14.05 -20.88
C GLU A 679 2.70 12.94 -21.57
N TYR A 680 2.97 11.68 -21.19
CA TYR A 680 2.20 10.54 -21.68
C TYR A 680 0.74 10.62 -21.24
N MET A 681 0.47 11.01 -19.99
CA MET A 681 -0.89 11.18 -19.48
C MET A 681 -1.64 12.26 -20.26
N GLU A 682 -1.03 13.43 -20.49
CA GLU A 682 -1.61 14.51 -21.30
C GLU A 682 -1.96 14.03 -22.71
N LYS A 683 -1.05 13.28 -23.35
CA LYS A 683 -1.28 12.70 -24.67
C LYS A 683 -2.44 11.68 -24.67
N LEU A 684 -2.46 10.77 -23.70
CA LEU A 684 -3.50 9.75 -23.56
C LEU A 684 -4.89 10.37 -23.37
N VAL A 685 -4.98 11.44 -22.59
CA VAL A 685 -6.22 12.21 -22.35
C VAL A 685 -6.62 12.98 -23.61
N ALA A 686 -5.70 13.72 -24.24
CA ALA A 686 -5.98 14.53 -25.42
C ALA A 686 -6.44 13.68 -26.61
N GLU A 687 -5.81 12.53 -26.83
CA GLU A 687 -6.14 11.60 -27.93
C GLU A 687 -7.29 10.64 -27.58
N LYS A 688 -7.81 10.66 -26.35
CA LYS A 688 -8.86 9.73 -25.86
C LYS A 688 -8.52 8.26 -26.09
N ARG A 689 -7.25 7.91 -25.85
CA ARG A 689 -6.71 6.54 -26.08
C ARG A 689 -7.20 5.54 -25.04
N LEU A 690 -7.53 6.00 -23.84
CA LEU A 690 -7.97 5.16 -22.72
C LEU A 690 -9.44 5.39 -22.38
N ARG A 691 -10.12 4.33 -21.93
CA ARG A 691 -11.50 4.37 -21.44
C ARG A 691 -11.59 3.67 -20.09
N ALA A 692 -12.10 4.35 -19.07
CA ALA A 692 -12.31 3.78 -17.75
C ALA A 692 -13.76 3.35 -17.56
N ARG A 693 -13.99 2.06 -17.32
CA ARG A 693 -15.31 1.48 -17.09
C ARG A 693 -15.35 0.74 -15.76
N GLY A 694 -16.43 0.93 -15.03
CA GLY A 694 -16.62 0.35 -13.72
C GLY A 694 -18.06 -0.06 -13.47
N ILE A 695 -18.24 -0.95 -12.51
CA ILE A 695 -19.54 -1.31 -11.96
C ILE A 695 -19.39 -1.56 -10.47
N TYR A 696 -20.39 -1.15 -9.71
CA TYR A 696 -20.49 -1.44 -8.29
C TYR A 696 -21.93 -1.71 -7.91
N GLY A 697 -22.15 -2.32 -6.76
CA GLY A 697 -23.49 -2.57 -6.25
C GLY A 697 -23.50 -2.91 -4.78
N PHE A 698 -24.69 -2.81 -4.18
CA PHE A 698 -24.96 -3.15 -2.79
C PHE A 698 -26.07 -4.17 -2.69
N PHE A 699 -25.89 -5.15 -1.81
CA PHE A 699 -26.80 -6.27 -1.67
C PHE A 699 -27.04 -6.59 -0.20
N PRO A 700 -28.29 -6.91 0.19
CA PRO A 700 -28.56 -7.43 1.51
C PRO A 700 -27.77 -8.72 1.74
N ALA A 701 -27.10 -8.82 2.87
CA ALA A 701 -26.22 -9.94 3.18
C ALA A 701 -26.15 -10.24 4.68
N ASN A 702 -25.80 -11.48 5.00
CA ASN A 702 -25.54 -11.92 6.37
C ASN A 702 -24.39 -12.92 6.40
N ALA A 703 -23.68 -12.99 7.52
CA ALA A 703 -22.71 -14.05 7.75
C ALA A 703 -23.41 -15.38 8.11
N ASP A 704 -22.90 -16.48 7.56
CA ASP A 704 -23.24 -17.85 7.92
C ASP A 704 -21.95 -18.61 8.22
N GLY A 705 -21.55 -18.62 9.49
CA GLY A 705 -20.25 -19.10 9.91
C GLY A 705 -19.09 -18.33 9.26
N ASP A 706 -18.31 -19.02 8.42
CA ASP A 706 -17.19 -18.42 7.69
C ASP A 706 -17.59 -17.90 6.29
N ASP A 707 -18.86 -17.98 5.91
CA ASP A 707 -19.37 -17.54 4.60
C ASP A 707 -20.25 -16.29 4.74
N ILE A 708 -20.51 -15.65 3.60
CA ILE A 708 -21.42 -14.50 3.50
C ILE A 708 -22.51 -14.83 2.48
N ILE A 709 -23.75 -14.92 2.95
CA ILE A 709 -24.93 -15.10 2.11
C ILE A 709 -25.37 -13.75 1.57
N VAL A 710 -25.63 -13.70 0.27
CA VAL A 710 -26.25 -12.55 -0.41
C VAL A 710 -27.70 -12.91 -0.72
N TRP A 711 -28.64 -12.04 -0.38
CA TRP A 711 -30.07 -12.30 -0.50
C TRP A 711 -30.70 -11.61 -1.71
N ASN A 712 -31.74 -12.22 -2.26
CA ASN A 712 -32.71 -11.57 -3.14
C ASN A 712 -33.71 -10.74 -2.33
N GLU A 713 -34.44 -9.85 -2.99
CA GLU A 713 -35.50 -9.04 -2.36
C GLU A 713 -36.63 -9.91 -1.77
N ASP A 714 -36.85 -11.11 -2.31
CA ASP A 714 -37.84 -12.08 -1.82
C ASP A 714 -37.34 -12.93 -0.63
N GLY A 715 -36.11 -12.69 -0.16
CA GLY A 715 -35.50 -13.40 0.96
C GLY A 715 -34.84 -14.74 0.59
N THR A 716 -34.79 -15.11 -0.70
CA THR A 716 -34.07 -16.31 -1.15
C THR A 716 -32.56 -16.06 -1.26
N GLU A 717 -31.73 -17.09 -1.05
CA GLU A 717 -30.28 -17.01 -1.27
C GLU A 717 -30.00 -16.75 -2.76
N ARG A 718 -29.40 -15.59 -3.06
CA ARG A 718 -28.99 -15.21 -4.41
C ARG A 718 -27.64 -15.82 -4.76
N THR A 719 -26.68 -15.69 -3.87
CA THR A 719 -25.34 -16.26 -4.00
C THR A 719 -24.64 -16.26 -2.64
N LYS A 720 -23.45 -16.86 -2.57
CA LYS A 720 -22.66 -16.99 -1.35
C LYS A 720 -21.19 -16.72 -1.67
N PHE A 721 -20.55 -15.86 -0.87
CA PHE A 721 -19.11 -15.68 -0.89
C PHE A 721 -18.49 -16.53 0.22
N HIS A 722 -17.46 -17.29 -0.14
CA HIS A 722 -16.82 -18.22 0.79
C HIS A 722 -15.52 -17.62 1.34
N THR A 723 -15.45 -17.45 2.65
CA THR A 723 -14.27 -16.85 3.29
C THR A 723 -13.48 -17.87 4.11
N LEU A 724 -12.24 -17.51 4.41
CA LEU A 724 -11.27 -18.31 5.15
C LEU A 724 -10.91 -17.63 6.46
N ARG A 725 -10.56 -18.43 7.47
CA ARG A 725 -10.26 -18.00 8.84
C ARG A 725 -8.80 -18.27 9.20
N GLN A 726 -8.20 -17.34 9.95
CA GLN A 726 -6.87 -17.53 10.53
C GLN A 726 -6.86 -18.73 11.50
N GLN A 727 -5.90 -19.65 11.37
CA GLN A 727 -5.75 -20.81 12.27
C GLN A 727 -4.50 -20.77 13.17
N LEU A 728 -3.63 -19.76 13.03
CA LEU A 728 -2.48 -19.61 13.94
C LEU A 728 -2.96 -19.28 15.36
N LYS A 729 -2.41 -19.98 16.36
CA LYS A 729 -2.70 -19.69 17.76
C LYS A 729 -2.06 -18.37 18.18
N LYS A 730 -2.87 -17.42 18.62
CA LYS A 730 -2.42 -16.08 19.00
C LYS A 730 -2.09 -16.02 20.50
N THR A 731 -0.85 -15.69 20.84
CA THR A 731 -0.41 -15.48 22.24
C THR A 731 -0.79 -14.11 22.80
N SER A 732 -1.20 -13.17 21.92
CA SER A 732 -1.54 -11.80 22.26
C SER A 732 -2.99 -11.60 22.72
N GLY A 733 -3.81 -12.66 22.72
CA GLY A 733 -5.25 -12.58 23.00
C GLY A 733 -6.09 -11.94 21.89
N LYS A 734 -5.49 -11.57 20.75
CA LYS A 734 -6.22 -11.10 19.56
C LYS A 734 -7.08 -12.23 18.97
N PRO A 735 -8.23 -11.93 18.35
CA PRO A 735 -9.11 -12.94 17.77
C PRO A 735 -8.59 -13.53 16.46
N ASN A 736 -9.02 -14.73 16.11
CA ASN A 736 -8.76 -15.39 14.82
C ASN A 736 -9.85 -14.98 13.81
N VAL A 737 -9.51 -14.04 12.93
CA VAL A 737 -10.50 -13.36 12.07
C VAL A 737 -10.74 -14.09 10.73
N ALA A 738 -11.95 -13.93 10.20
CA ALA A 738 -12.39 -14.23 8.84
C ALA A 738 -13.12 -12.99 8.26
N LEU A 739 -13.28 -12.90 6.94
CA LEU A 739 -13.98 -11.75 6.35
C LEU A 739 -15.49 -11.74 6.66
N SER A 740 -16.10 -12.92 6.84
CA SER A 740 -17.50 -13.03 7.25
C SER A 740 -17.77 -12.41 8.63
N ASP A 741 -16.76 -12.30 9.49
CA ASP A 741 -16.91 -11.70 10.82
C ASP A 741 -17.31 -10.21 10.76
N TRP A 742 -17.09 -9.54 9.62
CA TRP A 742 -17.46 -8.14 9.39
C TRP A 742 -18.86 -7.98 8.80
N VAL A 743 -19.70 -9.01 8.85
CA VAL A 743 -21.10 -8.94 8.40
C VAL A 743 -21.97 -9.52 9.50
N LYS A 744 -23.08 -8.85 9.81
CA LYS A 744 -24.02 -9.34 10.84
C LYS A 744 -24.43 -10.78 10.55
N PRO A 745 -24.30 -11.71 11.52
CA PRO A 745 -24.68 -13.10 11.32
C PRO A 745 -26.19 -13.24 11.09
N VAL A 746 -26.58 -14.31 10.41
CA VAL A 746 -27.99 -14.71 10.33
C VAL A 746 -28.57 -14.86 11.73
N ALA A 747 -29.83 -14.46 11.93
CA ALA A 747 -30.51 -14.39 13.23
C ALA A 747 -30.56 -15.71 14.05
N ALA A 748 -30.07 -16.82 13.51
CA ALA A 748 -29.93 -18.09 14.22
C ALA A 748 -29.07 -17.96 15.49
N ASP A 749 -28.03 -17.11 15.50
CA ASP A 749 -27.20 -16.88 16.69
C ASP A 749 -27.91 -16.13 17.84
N CYS A 750 -29.09 -15.55 17.59
CA CYS A 750 -29.90 -14.85 18.60
C CYS A 750 -30.88 -15.77 19.36
N ILE A 751 -31.04 -17.02 18.91
CA ILE A 751 -31.84 -18.04 19.60
C ILE A 751 -30.90 -18.79 20.53
N ARG A 752 -31.24 -18.91 21.83
CA ARG A 752 -30.49 -19.81 22.73
C ARG A 752 -30.62 -21.24 22.18
N HIS A 753 -29.63 -21.69 21.41
CA HIS A 753 -29.55 -23.07 20.99
C HIS A 753 -29.19 -23.91 22.23
N ALA A 754 -30.16 -24.67 22.72
CA ALA A 754 -29.88 -25.75 23.63
C ALA A 754 -28.81 -26.66 22.99
N GLU A 755 -27.72 -26.95 23.72
CA GLU A 755 -26.64 -27.80 23.23
C GLU A 755 -27.22 -29.08 22.63
N GLN A 756 -26.65 -29.57 21.52
CA GLN A 756 -27.12 -30.78 20.82
C GLN A 756 -27.14 -32.03 21.73
N SER A 757 -26.51 -31.99 22.91
CA SER A 757 -26.49 -33.08 23.90
C SER A 757 -27.65 -33.07 24.92
N THR A 758 -28.50 -32.04 24.94
CA THR A 758 -29.58 -31.93 25.93
C THR A 758 -30.73 -32.90 25.65
N THR A 759 -31.07 -33.73 26.63
CA THR A 759 -32.13 -34.74 26.52
C THR A 759 -33.50 -34.05 26.54
N ILE A 760 -34.35 -34.27 25.53
CA ILE A 760 -35.74 -33.79 25.55
C ILE A 760 -36.53 -34.66 26.54
N THR A 761 -37.01 -34.07 27.62
CA THR A 761 -37.87 -34.76 28.58
C THR A 761 -39.33 -34.47 28.29
N LYS A 762 -40.15 -35.53 28.33
CA LYS A 762 -41.60 -35.41 28.18
C LYS A 762 -42.23 -35.41 29.56
N GLU A 763 -42.74 -34.27 30.00
CA GLU A 763 -43.49 -34.20 31.25
C GLU A 763 -44.99 -34.44 30.99
N LYS A 764 -45.61 -35.27 31.84
CA LYS A 764 -47.06 -35.49 31.80
C LYS A 764 -47.72 -34.59 32.84
N TRP A 765 -48.35 -33.52 32.38
CA TRP A 765 -49.24 -32.70 33.19
C TRP A 765 -50.54 -32.48 32.42
N GLY A 766 -51.67 -32.99 32.92
CA GLY A 766 -52.95 -32.95 32.20
C GLY A 766 -53.05 -33.92 31.00
N SER A 767 -53.89 -33.59 30.02
CA SER A 767 -54.23 -34.43 28.87
C SER A 767 -53.34 -34.18 27.63
N LEU A 768 -52.50 -33.13 27.67
CA LEU A 768 -51.62 -32.72 26.57
C LEU A 768 -50.13 -33.00 26.90
N PRO A 769 -49.32 -33.44 25.92
CA PRO A 769 -47.90 -33.69 26.14
C PRO A 769 -47.10 -32.38 26.12
N HIS A 770 -46.36 -32.11 27.20
CA HIS A 770 -45.45 -30.97 27.30
C HIS A 770 -44.01 -31.45 27.10
N TRP A 771 -43.28 -30.79 26.20
CA TRP A 771 -41.90 -31.15 25.89
C TRP A 771 -40.97 -30.13 26.53
N TYR A 772 -40.05 -30.59 27.37
CA TYR A 772 -39.09 -29.74 28.02
C TYR A 772 -37.70 -29.96 27.42
N ARG A 773 -37.05 -28.84 27.13
CA ARG A 773 -35.64 -28.75 26.78
C ARG A 773 -35.02 -27.56 27.51
N GLU A 774 -33.94 -27.84 28.25
CA GLU A 774 -33.19 -26.83 28.99
C GLU A 774 -32.65 -25.77 28.04
N GLY A 775 -32.86 -24.49 28.37
CA GLY A 775 -32.42 -23.34 27.56
C GLY A 775 -33.24 -23.05 26.28
N ALA A 776 -34.32 -23.78 26.00
CA ALA A 776 -35.13 -23.56 24.79
C ALA A 776 -36.09 -22.36 24.88
N THR A 777 -36.47 -21.82 23.72
CA THR A 777 -37.52 -20.81 23.56
C THR A 777 -38.86 -21.49 23.23
N TYR A 778 -39.94 -21.03 23.85
CA TYR A 778 -41.27 -21.61 23.72
C TYR A 778 -42.29 -20.57 23.24
N ALA A 779 -43.12 -20.92 22.26
CA ALA A 779 -44.39 -20.26 21.98
C ALA A 779 -45.50 -20.96 22.77
N VAL A 780 -46.21 -20.22 23.62
CA VAL A 780 -47.18 -20.76 24.58
C VAL A 780 -48.53 -20.10 24.41
N THR A 781 -49.59 -20.89 24.54
CA THR A 781 -50.97 -20.43 24.55
C THR A 781 -51.70 -20.98 25.78
N PHE A 782 -52.39 -20.13 26.52
CA PHE A 782 -53.29 -20.56 27.61
C PHE A 782 -54.57 -19.73 27.64
N ARG A 783 -55.65 -20.29 28.18
CA ARG A 783 -57.03 -19.82 27.95
C ARG A 783 -57.93 -19.94 29.16
N LEU A 784 -59.06 -19.23 29.12
CA LEU A 784 -60.07 -19.25 30.18
C LEU A 784 -60.73 -20.65 30.31
N GLU A 785 -61.29 -20.95 31.47
CA GLU A 785 -61.87 -22.28 31.76
C GLU A 785 -63.02 -22.65 30.80
N ASP A 786 -63.84 -21.68 30.39
CA ASP A 786 -65.08 -21.89 29.64
C ASP A 786 -64.99 -21.62 28.11
N THR A 787 -63.79 -21.66 27.52
CA THR A 787 -63.58 -21.31 26.10
C THR A 787 -64.14 -22.34 25.09
N PHE A 788 -64.56 -23.55 25.50
CA PHE A 788 -65.14 -24.54 24.58
C PHE A 788 -66.44 -25.16 25.11
N SER A 789 -67.45 -25.31 24.24
CA SER A 789 -68.61 -26.15 24.55
C SER A 789 -68.20 -27.63 24.60
N GLN A 790 -68.79 -28.41 25.54
CA GLN A 790 -68.53 -29.85 25.70
C GLN A 790 -68.69 -30.64 24.38
N GLY A 791 -69.57 -30.20 23.48
CA GLY A 791 -69.79 -30.82 22.17
C GLY A 791 -68.59 -30.71 21.22
N VAL A 792 -67.83 -29.60 21.26
CA VAL A 792 -66.64 -29.40 20.41
C VAL A 792 -65.49 -30.28 20.88
N LEU A 793 -65.28 -30.38 22.20
CA LEU A 793 -64.24 -31.23 22.78
C LEU A 793 -64.49 -32.72 22.51
N VAL A 794 -65.75 -33.16 22.61
CA VAL A 794 -66.13 -34.55 22.31
C VAL A 794 -65.98 -34.88 20.82
N ALA A 795 -66.35 -33.96 19.93
CA ALA A 795 -66.19 -34.14 18.48
C ALA A 795 -64.71 -34.21 18.08
N TYR A 796 -63.89 -33.28 18.58
CA TYR A 796 -62.44 -33.27 18.33
C TYR A 796 -61.75 -34.52 18.88
N ALA A 797 -62.10 -34.96 20.09
CA ALA A 797 -61.53 -36.18 20.68
C ALA A 797 -61.83 -37.43 19.82
N LYS A 798 -63.05 -37.52 19.27
CA LYS A 798 -63.48 -38.64 18.42
C LYS A 798 -62.74 -38.66 17.08
N GLU A 799 -62.63 -37.53 16.38
CA GLU A 799 -61.89 -37.43 15.12
C GLU A 799 -60.38 -37.64 15.30
N LYS A 800 -59.82 -37.18 16.42
CA LYS A 800 -58.41 -37.39 16.79
C LYS A 800 -58.09 -38.88 17.00
N GLU A 801 -58.97 -39.61 17.68
CA GLU A 801 -58.77 -41.07 17.87
C GLU A 801 -58.87 -41.84 16.55
N GLU A 802 -59.81 -41.47 15.67
CA GLU A 802 -59.98 -42.07 14.34
C GLU A 802 -58.70 -41.92 13.49
N LEU A 803 -58.14 -40.71 13.43
CA LEU A 803 -56.91 -40.42 12.69
C LEU A 803 -55.69 -41.15 13.28
N LYS A 804 -55.57 -41.22 14.61
CA LYS A 804 -54.49 -41.97 15.28
C LYS A 804 -54.54 -43.46 14.97
N ARG A 805 -55.74 -44.06 14.92
CA ARG A 805 -55.90 -45.47 14.52
C ARG A 805 -55.46 -45.68 13.07
N ARG A 806 -55.81 -44.77 12.16
CA ARG A 806 -55.41 -44.85 10.76
C ARG A 806 -53.91 -44.70 10.55
N ILE A 807 -53.25 -43.83 11.31
CA ILE A 807 -51.78 -43.67 11.30
C ILE A 807 -51.12 -44.98 11.78
N GLN A 808 -51.57 -45.55 12.89
CA GLN A 808 -51.03 -46.81 13.40
C GLN A 808 -51.22 -47.98 12.43
N GLN A 809 -52.30 -47.99 11.68
CA GLN A 809 -52.55 -49.00 10.65
C GLN A 809 -51.63 -48.79 9.45
N ALA A 810 -51.49 -47.57 8.93
CA ALA A 810 -50.58 -47.24 7.83
C ALA A 810 -49.10 -47.53 8.17
N ASP A 811 -48.68 -47.25 9.41
CA ASP A 811 -47.34 -47.59 9.90
C ASP A 811 -47.11 -49.11 9.97
N LYS A 812 -48.14 -49.89 10.32
CA LYS A 812 -48.08 -51.36 10.33
C LYS A 812 -48.04 -51.97 8.93
N ASP A 813 -48.71 -51.32 7.99
CA ASP A 813 -48.84 -51.79 6.61
C ASP A 813 -47.64 -51.34 5.74
N GLY A 814 -46.68 -50.58 6.31
CA GLY A 814 -45.45 -50.15 5.64
C GLY A 814 -45.64 -48.98 4.68
N GLU A 815 -46.77 -48.28 4.76
CA GLU A 815 -47.13 -47.17 3.86
C GLU A 815 -46.63 -45.82 4.41
N GLU A 816 -45.31 -45.61 4.43
CA GLU A 816 -44.67 -44.42 5.03
C GLU A 816 -45.19 -43.09 4.47
N GLY A 817 -45.48 -43.02 3.16
CA GLY A 817 -46.03 -41.82 2.53
C GLY A 817 -47.42 -41.46 3.05
N LEU A 818 -48.30 -42.47 3.20
CA LEU A 818 -49.65 -42.27 3.73
C LEU A 818 -49.62 -41.96 5.23
N ALA A 819 -48.75 -42.61 6.00
CA ALA A 819 -48.57 -42.31 7.42
C ALA A 819 -48.08 -40.87 7.62
N LYS A 820 -47.17 -40.39 6.77
CA LYS A 820 -46.70 -39.00 6.78
C LYS A 820 -47.83 -38.01 6.46
N ASP A 821 -48.64 -38.28 5.44
CA ASP A 821 -49.77 -37.42 5.09
C ASP A 821 -50.88 -37.42 6.15
N LEU A 822 -51.17 -38.58 6.77
CA LEU A 822 -52.13 -38.68 7.86
C LEU A 822 -51.66 -37.97 9.13
N ARG A 823 -50.35 -38.01 9.44
CA ARG A 823 -49.75 -37.22 10.53
C ARG A 823 -49.87 -35.72 10.25
N LYS A 824 -49.63 -35.30 9.01
CA LYS A 824 -49.81 -33.91 8.57
C LYS A 824 -51.28 -33.45 8.68
N ASN A 825 -52.22 -34.32 8.34
CA ASN A 825 -53.66 -34.05 8.49
C ASN A 825 -54.11 -34.01 9.96
N LEU A 826 -53.50 -34.81 10.85
CA LEU A 826 -53.77 -34.74 12.28
C LEU A 826 -53.34 -33.40 12.88
N ASP A 827 -52.18 -32.88 12.48
CA ASP A 827 -51.69 -31.56 12.89
C ASP A 827 -52.54 -30.42 12.30
N LYS A 828 -53.10 -30.63 11.10
CA LYS A 828 -54.01 -29.68 10.46
C LYS A 828 -55.39 -29.65 11.14
N LEU A 829 -55.92 -30.80 11.55
CA LEU A 829 -57.21 -30.90 12.27
C LEU A 829 -57.21 -30.13 13.60
N TYR A 830 -56.08 -30.12 14.31
CA TYR A 830 -55.93 -29.34 15.54
C TYR A 830 -56.01 -27.84 15.25
N ARG A 831 -55.22 -27.35 14.28
CA ARG A 831 -55.23 -25.95 13.84
C ARG A 831 -56.59 -25.49 13.36
N GLU A 832 -57.19 -26.18 12.39
CA GLU A 832 -58.46 -25.74 11.79
C GLU A 832 -59.66 -25.76 12.75
N ARG A 833 -59.71 -26.67 13.74
CA ARG A 833 -60.87 -26.81 14.63
C ARG A 833 -60.74 -26.02 15.93
N ILE A 834 -59.55 -25.95 16.51
CA ILE A 834 -59.32 -25.30 17.79
C ILE A 834 -59.02 -23.81 17.59
N GLU A 835 -58.19 -23.44 16.61
CA GLU A 835 -57.86 -22.02 16.33
C GLU A 835 -59.08 -21.29 15.76
N SER A 836 -59.83 -21.90 14.83
CA SER A 836 -61.07 -21.29 14.30
C SER A 836 -62.13 -21.01 15.37
N VAL A 837 -62.20 -21.81 16.43
CA VAL A 837 -63.14 -21.58 17.56
C VAL A 837 -62.61 -20.51 18.53
N LEU A 838 -61.28 -20.42 18.69
CA LEU A 838 -60.64 -19.35 19.47
C LEU A 838 -60.81 -17.99 18.79
N ASP A 839 -60.62 -17.93 17.46
CA ASP A 839 -60.79 -16.72 16.64
C ASP A 839 -62.25 -16.26 16.57
N GLN A 840 -63.22 -17.18 16.67
CA GLN A 840 -64.66 -16.86 16.72
C GLN A 840 -65.14 -16.28 18.06
N GLY A 841 -64.29 -16.28 19.11
CA GLY A 841 -64.62 -15.69 20.40
C GLY A 841 -65.77 -16.37 21.16
N LEU A 842 -66.00 -17.67 20.93
CA LEU A 842 -67.05 -18.43 21.60
C LEU A 842 -66.63 -18.77 23.05
N GLY A 843 -67.53 -18.53 24.02
CA GLY A 843 -67.25 -18.64 25.46
C GLY A 843 -67.12 -17.27 26.15
N ASP A 844 -66.95 -17.27 27.47
CA ASP A 844 -66.85 -16.02 28.23
C ASP A 844 -65.59 -15.25 27.84
N SER A 845 -65.78 -14.02 27.34
CA SER A 845 -64.72 -13.13 26.89
C SER A 845 -64.34 -12.12 27.98
N TRP A 846 -64.04 -12.61 29.19
CA TRP A 846 -63.79 -11.76 30.37
C TRP A 846 -62.66 -10.75 30.14
N MET A 847 -61.70 -11.05 29.25
CA MET A 847 -60.59 -10.14 28.92
C MET A 847 -60.93 -9.13 27.80
N LYS A 848 -62.19 -9.01 27.35
CA LYS A 848 -62.65 -7.81 26.62
C LYS A 848 -62.71 -6.59 27.53
N ASP A 849 -62.89 -6.79 28.83
CA ASP A 849 -62.77 -5.72 29.81
C ASP A 849 -61.29 -5.37 29.96
N GLU A 850 -60.92 -4.17 29.52
CA GLU A 850 -59.54 -3.67 29.57
C GLU A 850 -58.94 -3.73 30.98
N ARG A 851 -59.76 -3.60 32.03
CA ARG A 851 -59.30 -3.72 33.42
C ARG A 851 -58.79 -5.12 33.73
N ILE A 852 -59.45 -6.14 33.17
CA ILE A 852 -59.10 -7.55 33.33
C ILE A 852 -57.91 -7.89 32.44
N ALA A 853 -57.93 -7.45 31.18
CA ALA A 853 -56.80 -7.64 30.26
C ALA A 853 -55.51 -6.99 30.81
N ARG A 854 -55.61 -5.81 31.43
CA ARG A 854 -54.49 -5.15 32.10
C ARG A 854 -53.88 -5.97 33.22
N ILE A 855 -54.70 -6.57 34.10
CA ILE A 855 -54.21 -7.44 35.18
C ILE A 855 -53.39 -8.61 34.62
N VAL A 856 -53.85 -9.19 33.51
CA VAL A 856 -53.15 -10.31 32.85
C VAL A 856 -51.86 -9.84 32.18
N ALA A 857 -51.90 -8.72 31.44
CA ALA A 857 -50.73 -8.13 30.80
C ALA A 857 -49.66 -7.72 31.82
N ASP A 858 -50.06 -7.12 32.95
CA ASP A 858 -49.15 -6.72 34.02
C ASP A 858 -48.53 -7.95 34.70
N ALA A 859 -49.28 -9.04 34.87
CA ALA A 859 -48.75 -10.31 35.38
C ALA A 859 -47.70 -10.93 34.44
N ILE A 860 -47.90 -10.82 33.12
CA ILE A 860 -46.93 -11.25 32.10
C ILE A 860 -45.67 -10.38 32.11
N ARG A 861 -45.82 -9.08 32.33
CA ARG A 861 -44.69 -8.13 32.34
C ARG A 861 -43.90 -8.15 33.65
N PHE A 862 -44.53 -8.47 34.78
CA PHE A 862 -43.94 -8.31 36.12
C PHE A 862 -42.62 -9.07 36.32
N PHE A 863 -42.49 -10.29 35.80
CA PHE A 863 -41.28 -11.10 35.88
C PHE A 863 -40.48 -11.17 34.57
N ALA A 864 -40.88 -10.38 33.55
CA ALA A 864 -40.10 -10.24 32.34
C ALA A 864 -38.69 -9.75 32.70
N GLU A 865 -37.66 -10.40 32.13
CA GLU A 865 -36.24 -10.10 32.35
C GLU A 865 -35.68 -10.46 33.73
N SER A 866 -36.47 -11.09 34.62
CA SER A 866 -35.97 -11.66 35.88
C SER A 866 -36.05 -13.18 35.90
N ARG A 867 -37.22 -13.76 35.57
CA ARG A 867 -37.44 -15.22 35.54
C ARG A 867 -37.44 -15.80 34.13
N TYR A 868 -37.80 -15.00 33.13
CA TYR A 868 -37.78 -15.38 31.70
C TYR A 868 -37.52 -14.18 30.81
N ASP A 869 -36.93 -14.43 29.64
CA ASP A 869 -36.82 -13.46 28.57
C ASP A 869 -38.12 -13.48 27.75
N LEU A 870 -38.86 -12.37 27.73
CA LEU A 870 -40.15 -12.24 27.07
C LEU A 870 -39.97 -11.82 25.59
N GLY A 871 -40.54 -12.59 24.66
CA GLY A 871 -40.65 -12.29 23.23
C GLY A 871 -41.95 -11.57 22.89
N ALA A 872 -42.59 -11.91 21.77
CA ALA A 872 -43.91 -11.35 21.45
C ALA A 872 -45.01 -11.97 22.32
N TRP A 873 -46.00 -11.17 22.68
CA TRP A 873 -47.15 -11.63 23.44
C TRP A 873 -48.40 -10.81 23.11
N CYS A 874 -49.58 -11.40 23.28
CA CYS A 874 -50.85 -10.71 23.21
C CYS A 874 -51.86 -11.33 24.18
N VAL A 875 -52.68 -10.48 24.82
CA VAL A 875 -53.83 -10.89 25.62
C VAL A 875 -55.07 -10.73 24.74
N MET A 876 -55.64 -11.86 24.36
CA MET A 876 -56.87 -11.93 23.60
C MET A 876 -58.09 -11.97 24.55
N PRO A 877 -59.29 -11.63 24.09
CA PRO A 877 -60.54 -11.67 24.86
C PRO A 877 -60.79 -12.91 25.74
N ASN A 878 -60.32 -14.08 25.32
CA ASN A 878 -60.55 -15.37 25.99
C ASN A 878 -59.29 -16.24 26.15
N HIS A 879 -58.12 -15.79 25.67
CA HIS A 879 -56.85 -16.51 25.78
C HIS A 879 -55.64 -15.57 25.71
N VAL A 880 -54.44 -16.11 25.89
CA VAL A 880 -53.16 -15.40 25.81
C VAL A 880 -52.22 -16.17 24.92
N HIS A 881 -51.52 -15.48 24.03
CA HIS A 881 -50.35 -15.99 23.33
C HIS A 881 -49.08 -15.30 23.85
N MET A 882 -48.00 -16.06 24.03
CA MET A 882 -46.73 -15.53 24.51
C MET A 882 -45.56 -16.37 24.03
N ILE A 883 -44.50 -15.73 23.56
CA ILE A 883 -43.19 -16.33 23.30
C ILE A 883 -42.27 -15.97 24.47
N LEU A 884 -41.60 -16.97 25.05
CA LEU A 884 -40.66 -16.75 26.15
C LEU A 884 -39.53 -17.77 26.19
N SER A 885 -38.40 -17.37 26.76
CA SER A 885 -37.28 -18.25 27.10
C SER A 885 -37.08 -18.27 28.61
N PRO A 886 -37.25 -19.41 29.31
CA PRO A 886 -36.93 -19.53 30.73
C PRO A 886 -35.45 -19.26 31.00
N ARG A 887 -35.10 -18.64 32.14
CA ARG A 887 -33.70 -18.50 32.58
C ARG A 887 -33.29 -19.66 33.49
N ASP A 888 -31.99 -19.90 33.62
CA ASP A 888 -31.32 -21.12 34.13
C ASP A 888 -31.77 -21.65 35.52
N SER A 889 -32.65 -20.95 36.23
CA SER A 889 -33.21 -21.36 37.54
C SER A 889 -34.71 -21.63 37.54
N GLU A 890 -35.40 -21.58 36.38
CA GLU A 890 -36.86 -21.57 36.30
C GLU A 890 -37.40 -22.51 35.22
N SER A 891 -38.43 -23.30 35.54
CA SER A 891 -39.13 -24.11 34.55
C SER A 891 -40.30 -23.35 33.90
N LEU A 892 -40.65 -23.72 32.67
CA LEU A 892 -41.82 -23.17 31.98
C LEU A 892 -43.12 -23.34 32.82
N SER A 893 -43.24 -24.48 33.50
CA SER A 893 -44.38 -24.80 34.36
C SER A 893 -44.51 -23.83 35.55
N GLU A 894 -43.40 -23.52 36.23
CA GLU A 894 -43.37 -22.60 37.37
C GLU A 894 -43.71 -21.15 36.96
N ILE A 895 -43.24 -20.74 35.77
CA ILE A 895 -43.54 -19.44 35.18
C ILE A 895 -45.04 -19.31 34.90
N LEU A 896 -45.62 -20.27 34.16
CA LEU A 896 -47.04 -20.24 33.81
C LEU A 896 -47.93 -20.37 35.04
N HIS A 897 -47.55 -21.21 36.00
CA HIS A 897 -48.28 -21.34 37.27
C HIS A 897 -48.32 -20.00 38.02
N SER A 898 -47.19 -19.30 38.10
CA SER A 898 -47.09 -17.99 38.76
C SER A 898 -48.00 -16.95 38.10
N ILE A 899 -47.94 -16.83 36.78
CA ILE A 899 -48.76 -15.87 36.00
C ILE A 899 -50.24 -16.19 36.15
N LYS A 900 -50.64 -17.45 35.94
CA LYS A 900 -52.04 -17.88 36.00
C LYS A 900 -52.62 -17.72 37.41
N ARG A 901 -51.89 -18.12 38.45
CA ARG A 901 -52.37 -18.04 39.84
C ARG A 901 -52.57 -16.60 40.30
N PHE A 902 -51.64 -15.72 39.99
CA PHE A 902 -51.74 -14.30 40.37
C PHE A 902 -52.90 -13.63 39.65
N SER A 903 -52.94 -13.72 38.32
CA SER A 903 -53.98 -13.10 37.51
C SER A 903 -55.38 -13.63 37.85
N ALA A 904 -55.56 -14.94 38.03
CA ALA A 904 -56.84 -15.51 38.45
C ALA A 904 -57.35 -14.91 39.77
N ARG A 905 -56.45 -14.76 40.76
CA ARG A 905 -56.82 -14.23 42.07
C ARG A 905 -57.24 -12.76 42.00
N GLU A 906 -56.50 -11.94 41.25
CA GLU A 906 -56.83 -10.51 41.14
C GLU A 906 -58.07 -10.28 40.26
N VAL A 907 -58.25 -11.05 39.18
CA VAL A 907 -59.44 -10.96 38.33
C VAL A 907 -60.70 -11.40 39.09
N ASN A 908 -60.66 -12.49 39.85
CA ASN A 908 -61.80 -12.93 40.66
C ASN A 908 -62.27 -11.88 41.67
N LYS A 909 -61.35 -11.06 42.21
CA LYS A 909 -61.73 -9.92 43.07
C LYS A 909 -62.51 -8.85 42.30
N VAL A 910 -62.13 -8.58 41.05
CA VAL A 910 -62.81 -7.61 40.18
C VAL A 910 -64.18 -8.12 39.76
N LEU A 911 -64.29 -9.43 39.48
CA LEU A 911 -65.53 -10.08 39.05
C LEU A 911 -66.49 -10.41 40.21
N GLY A 912 -66.01 -10.40 41.46
CA GLY A 912 -66.80 -10.83 42.62
C GLY A 912 -67.14 -12.33 42.60
N SER A 913 -66.34 -13.13 41.90
CA SER A 913 -66.51 -14.57 41.70
C SER A 913 -65.53 -15.38 42.55
N GLU A 914 -65.91 -16.60 42.93
CA GLU A 914 -65.01 -17.61 43.51
C GLU A 914 -64.99 -18.82 42.57
N GLY A 915 -63.82 -19.15 41.99
CA GLY A 915 -63.68 -20.22 41.00
C GLY A 915 -62.32 -20.24 40.28
N GLU A 916 -62.12 -21.21 39.38
CA GLU A 916 -60.96 -21.23 38.48
C GLU A 916 -61.21 -20.20 37.35
N PHE A 917 -60.20 -19.40 37.01
CA PHE A 917 -60.31 -18.39 35.93
C PHE A 917 -59.64 -18.90 34.65
N TRP A 918 -58.52 -19.60 34.80
CA TRP A 918 -57.77 -20.21 33.71
C TRP A 918 -58.05 -21.70 33.64
N GLN A 919 -58.10 -22.23 32.42
CA GLN A 919 -58.01 -23.66 32.23
C GLN A 919 -56.66 -24.20 32.74
N LYS A 920 -56.70 -25.39 33.35
CA LYS A 920 -55.50 -26.10 33.85
C LYS A 920 -54.46 -26.34 32.77
N GLU A 921 -54.90 -26.59 31.54
CA GLU A 921 -54.01 -26.92 30.42
C GLU A 921 -53.43 -25.68 29.73
N SER A 922 -52.24 -25.82 29.16
CA SER A 922 -51.61 -24.88 28.23
C SER A 922 -51.17 -25.64 26.99
N TYR A 923 -50.91 -24.93 25.91
CA TYR A 923 -50.22 -25.47 24.74
C TYR A 923 -48.87 -24.79 24.61
N ASP A 924 -47.82 -25.53 24.31
CA ASP A 924 -46.49 -25.02 24.04
C ASP A 924 -45.91 -25.64 22.76
N HIS A 925 -45.09 -24.84 22.08
CA HIS A 925 -44.32 -25.23 20.91
C HIS A 925 -42.88 -24.75 21.10
N ILE A 926 -41.93 -25.67 21.04
CA ILE A 926 -40.50 -25.35 21.06
C ILE A 926 -40.15 -24.72 19.71
N ILE A 927 -39.59 -23.51 19.74
CA ILE A 927 -39.07 -22.82 18.56
C ILE A 927 -37.87 -23.61 18.03
N ARG A 928 -37.94 -24.02 16.76
CA ARG A 928 -36.99 -24.96 16.16
C ARG A 928 -35.80 -24.27 15.48
N ASP A 929 -36.06 -23.13 14.86
CA ASP A 929 -35.13 -22.36 14.05
C ASP A 929 -35.59 -20.89 13.93
N ALA A 930 -34.80 -20.07 13.23
CA ALA A 930 -35.08 -18.64 13.04
C ALA A 930 -36.35 -18.37 12.23
N GLU A 931 -36.65 -19.22 11.24
CA GLU A 931 -37.85 -19.08 10.41
C GLU A 931 -39.11 -19.35 11.26
N ASP A 932 -39.10 -20.41 12.05
CA ASP A 932 -40.16 -20.77 13.00
C ASP A 932 -40.35 -19.65 14.04
N PHE A 933 -39.28 -19.06 14.56
CA PHE A 933 -39.38 -17.92 15.48
C PHE A 933 -40.09 -16.72 14.85
N VAL A 934 -39.67 -16.31 13.65
CA VAL A 934 -40.25 -15.16 12.93
C VAL A 934 -41.72 -15.43 12.61
N ASN A 935 -42.04 -16.64 12.17
CA ASN A 935 -43.41 -17.05 11.88
C ASN A 935 -44.29 -17.01 13.13
N GLN A 936 -43.83 -17.54 14.26
CA GLN A 936 -44.56 -17.49 15.54
C GLN A 936 -44.70 -16.05 16.05
N THR A 937 -43.65 -15.24 15.95
CA THR A 937 -43.68 -13.82 16.37
C THR A 937 -44.70 -13.02 15.57
N ARG A 938 -44.68 -13.16 14.24
CA ARG A 938 -45.67 -12.54 13.35
C ARG A 938 -47.09 -13.01 13.68
N TYR A 939 -47.27 -14.31 13.93
CA TYR A 939 -48.56 -14.87 14.32
C TYR A 939 -49.08 -14.23 15.61
N VAL A 940 -48.27 -14.12 16.66
CA VAL A 940 -48.68 -13.55 17.95
C VAL A 940 -49.03 -12.06 17.83
N LEU A 941 -48.21 -11.28 17.12
CA LEU A 941 -48.42 -9.84 16.98
C LEU A 941 -49.64 -9.51 16.09
N ASN A 942 -49.91 -10.30 15.05
CA ASN A 942 -51.02 -10.06 14.12
C ASN A 942 -52.35 -10.68 14.59
N ASN A 943 -52.34 -11.47 15.68
CA ASN A 943 -53.53 -12.15 16.18
C ASN A 943 -54.68 -11.19 16.57
N PRO A 944 -54.44 -10.07 17.29
CA PRO A 944 -55.49 -9.09 17.58
C PRO A 944 -56.15 -8.50 16.34
N GLU A 945 -55.35 -8.09 15.34
CA GLU A 945 -55.84 -7.55 14.07
C GLU A 945 -56.66 -8.59 13.29
N SER A 946 -56.18 -9.83 13.23
CA SER A 946 -56.88 -10.95 12.58
C SER A 946 -58.23 -11.27 13.24
N ALA A 947 -58.36 -11.01 14.55
CA ALA A 947 -59.60 -11.16 15.32
C ALA A 947 -60.51 -9.91 15.29
N GLY A 948 -60.14 -8.87 14.52
CA GLY A 948 -60.92 -7.63 14.41
C GLY A 948 -60.84 -6.70 15.62
N LEU A 949 -59.76 -6.80 16.42
CA LEU A 949 -59.49 -5.91 17.56
C LEU A 949 -58.61 -4.73 17.10
N GLU A 950 -59.25 -3.67 16.64
CA GLU A 950 -58.58 -2.41 16.27
C GLU A 950 -58.07 -1.66 17.51
N ASP A 951 -56.89 -1.04 17.43
CA ASP A 951 -56.25 -0.26 18.51
C ASP A 951 -56.07 -1.01 19.85
N TRP A 952 -55.93 -2.33 19.80
CA TRP A 952 -55.82 -3.17 20.99
C TRP A 952 -54.46 -2.99 21.69
N GLU A 953 -54.45 -2.44 22.91
CA GLU A 953 -53.21 -2.09 23.62
C GLU A 953 -52.51 -3.26 24.35
N PHE A 954 -53.16 -4.43 24.44
CA PHE A 954 -52.64 -5.60 25.16
C PHE A 954 -51.87 -6.56 24.26
N VAL A 955 -51.12 -6.01 23.31
CA VAL A 955 -50.13 -6.69 22.48
C VAL A 955 -48.79 -6.00 22.67
N GLY A 956 -47.70 -6.77 22.62
CA GLY A 956 -46.38 -6.16 22.80
C GLY A 956 -45.25 -7.03 22.28
N ASN A 957 -44.21 -6.34 21.83
CA ASN A 957 -42.93 -6.93 21.49
C ASN A 957 -42.03 -6.83 22.73
N GLY A 958 -41.78 -7.94 23.43
CA GLY A 958 -40.87 -7.97 24.58
C GLY A 958 -39.40 -7.86 24.17
N GLY A 959 -38.49 -7.70 25.13
CA GLY A 959 -37.06 -7.51 24.88
C GLY A 959 -36.38 -8.62 24.06
N LEU A 960 -36.89 -9.85 24.05
CA LEU A 960 -36.40 -10.93 23.18
C LEU A 960 -36.78 -10.68 21.70
N ALA A 961 -37.95 -10.08 21.45
CA ALA A 961 -38.42 -9.82 20.11
C ALA A 961 -38.02 -8.43 19.59
N GLY A 962 -37.70 -7.46 20.47
CA GLY A 962 -36.91 -6.27 20.12
C GLY A 962 -35.46 -6.59 19.76
N ARG A 963 -34.82 -7.53 20.49
CA ARG A 963 -33.50 -8.12 20.14
C ARG A 963 -33.51 -8.90 18.82
N MET A 964 -34.66 -9.44 18.40
CA MET A 964 -34.79 -10.20 17.15
C MET A 964 -35.38 -9.41 15.98
N GLN A 965 -36.08 -8.29 16.21
CA GLN A 965 -36.42 -7.32 15.16
C GLN A 965 -35.17 -6.57 14.69
N SER A 966 -34.20 -6.29 15.57
CA SER A 966 -32.88 -5.82 15.16
C SER A 966 -32.08 -6.90 14.42
N ALA A 967 -32.31 -8.19 14.72
CA ALA A 967 -31.72 -9.33 14.00
C ALA A 967 -32.38 -9.64 12.64
N ALA A 968 -33.58 -9.10 12.36
CA ALA A 968 -34.29 -9.27 11.09
C ALA A 968 -33.92 -8.23 10.01
N THR A 969 -33.16 -7.20 10.36
CA THR A 969 -32.60 -6.27 9.37
C THR A 969 -31.34 -6.91 8.78
N PRO A 970 -31.32 -7.25 7.48
CA PRO A 970 -30.10 -7.73 6.85
C PRO A 970 -29.01 -6.65 6.97
N ASP A 971 -27.77 -7.09 7.16
CA ASP A 971 -26.62 -6.25 6.89
C ASP A 971 -26.44 -6.14 5.37
N PHE A 972 -25.38 -5.48 4.92
CA PHE A 972 -25.13 -5.27 3.51
C PHE A 972 -23.70 -5.64 3.16
N ILE A 973 -23.51 -6.12 1.94
CA ILE A 973 -22.21 -6.23 1.31
C ILE A 973 -22.24 -5.47 -0.01
N GLY A 974 -21.12 -4.83 -0.34
CA GLY A 974 -20.93 -4.25 -1.66
C GLY A 974 -19.95 -5.05 -2.50
N GLY A 975 -19.94 -4.80 -3.80
CA GLY A 975 -18.94 -5.35 -4.71
C GLY A 975 -18.66 -4.39 -5.85
N PHE A 976 -17.47 -4.48 -6.44
CA PHE A 976 -17.09 -3.68 -7.60
C PHE A 976 -16.14 -4.40 -8.56
N VAL A 977 -16.16 -3.94 -9.81
CA VAL A 977 -15.16 -4.26 -10.86
C VAL A 977 -14.88 -2.98 -11.63
N VAL A 978 -13.60 -2.63 -11.83
CA VAL A 978 -13.15 -1.51 -12.66
C VAL A 978 -12.08 -1.97 -13.65
N GLY A 979 -12.02 -1.34 -14.81
CA GLY A 979 -11.02 -1.63 -15.85
C GLY A 979 -10.68 -0.43 -16.71
N ILE A 980 -9.42 -0.37 -17.14
CA ILE A 980 -8.89 0.63 -18.07
C ILE A 980 -8.63 -0.05 -19.42
N HIS A 981 -9.38 0.35 -20.44
CA HIS A 981 -9.32 -0.21 -21.80
C HIS A 981 -8.48 0.68 -22.72
N GLY A 982 -7.83 0.08 -23.73
CA GLY A 982 -7.06 0.79 -24.77
C GLY A 982 -5.54 0.77 -24.56
N ALA A 983 -5.07 0.38 -23.37
CA ALA A 983 -3.64 0.38 -23.02
C ALA A 983 -2.85 -0.68 -23.80
N ASP A 984 -3.40 -1.89 -23.95
CA ASP A 984 -2.73 -2.99 -24.65
C ASP A 984 -2.62 -2.74 -26.16
N GLU A 985 -3.65 -2.13 -26.76
CA GLU A 985 -3.62 -1.72 -28.16
C GLU A 985 -2.54 -0.67 -28.41
N TYR A 986 -2.48 0.36 -27.56
CA TYR A 986 -1.50 1.42 -27.73
C TYR A 986 -0.07 0.97 -27.40
N ALA A 987 0.10 0.07 -26.42
CA ALA A 987 1.39 -0.56 -26.14
C ALA A 987 1.91 -1.34 -27.36
N LYS A 988 1.04 -2.10 -28.06
CA LYS A 988 1.40 -2.80 -29.31
C LYS A 988 1.79 -1.84 -30.43
N GLU A 989 1.11 -0.70 -30.56
CA GLU A 989 1.50 0.35 -31.51
C GLU A 989 2.91 0.89 -31.21
N LEU A 990 3.23 1.13 -29.93
CA LEU A 990 4.54 1.61 -29.49
C LEU A 990 5.64 0.56 -29.66
N ASP A 991 5.36 -0.70 -29.36
CA ASP A 991 6.30 -1.81 -29.59
C ASP A 991 6.61 -1.99 -31.08
N ALA A 992 5.59 -1.88 -31.96
CA ALA A 992 5.77 -1.89 -33.41
C ALA A 992 6.57 -0.69 -33.92
N ALA A 993 6.53 0.43 -33.20
CA ALA A 993 7.35 1.62 -33.46
C ALA A 993 8.74 1.56 -32.78
N HIS A 994 9.12 0.41 -32.20
CA HIS A 994 10.38 0.22 -31.47
C HIS A 994 10.56 1.13 -30.24
N ASP A 995 9.47 1.50 -29.57
CA ASP A 995 9.47 2.27 -28.31
C ASP A 995 9.06 1.41 -27.10
N PRO A 996 9.96 0.55 -26.59
CA PRO A 996 9.66 -0.28 -25.42
C PRO A 996 9.48 0.55 -24.14
N TYR A 997 10.07 1.76 -24.08
CA TYR A 997 9.89 2.67 -22.96
C TYR A 997 8.44 3.17 -22.90
N GLY A 998 7.91 3.65 -24.02
CA GLY A 998 6.53 4.06 -24.16
C GLY A 998 5.54 2.92 -23.89
N SER A 999 5.80 1.71 -24.39
CA SER A 999 4.95 0.54 -24.16
C SER A 999 4.81 0.21 -22.67
N ILE A 1000 5.93 0.18 -21.93
CA ILE A 1000 5.94 -0.03 -20.47
C ILE A 1000 5.25 1.14 -19.75
N MET A 1001 5.54 2.38 -20.16
CA MET A 1001 4.98 3.60 -19.55
C MET A 1001 3.45 3.61 -19.62
N VAL A 1002 2.85 3.33 -20.79
CA VAL A 1002 1.39 3.32 -20.96
C VAL A 1002 0.74 2.25 -20.11
N LYS A 1003 1.32 1.04 -20.05
CA LYS A 1003 0.81 -0.05 -19.21
C LYS A 1003 0.89 0.29 -17.73
N ALA A 1004 2.00 0.87 -17.28
CA ALA A 1004 2.18 1.32 -15.91
C ALA A 1004 1.19 2.44 -15.53
N ILE A 1005 0.94 3.40 -16.43
CA ILE A 1005 -0.07 4.44 -16.24
C ILE A 1005 -1.48 3.85 -16.16
N ALA A 1006 -1.82 2.92 -17.06
CA ALA A 1006 -3.14 2.27 -17.06
C ALA A 1006 -3.40 1.51 -15.77
N ASP A 1007 -2.40 0.79 -15.25
CA ASP A 1007 -2.46 0.11 -13.95
C ASP A 1007 -2.70 1.09 -12.79
N ARG A 1008 -1.99 2.23 -12.78
CA ARG A 1008 -2.25 3.30 -11.80
C ARG A 1008 -3.65 3.89 -11.90
N LEU A 1009 -4.18 4.04 -13.11
CA LEU A 1009 -5.54 4.52 -13.34
C LEU A 1009 -6.60 3.50 -12.88
N ALA A 1010 -6.34 2.20 -13.02
CA ALA A 1010 -7.25 1.16 -12.54
C ALA A 1010 -7.37 1.19 -11.00
N GLU A 1011 -6.24 1.31 -10.29
CA GLU A 1011 -6.21 1.45 -8.84
C GLU A 1011 -6.85 2.76 -8.37
N ALA A 1012 -6.55 3.87 -9.06
CA ALA A 1012 -7.18 5.16 -8.80
C ALA A 1012 -8.71 5.11 -8.99
N PHE A 1013 -9.19 4.35 -9.97
CA PHE A 1013 -10.62 4.13 -10.16
C PHE A 1013 -11.21 3.28 -9.04
N ALA A 1014 -10.51 2.25 -8.57
CA ALA A 1014 -10.93 1.48 -7.41
C ALA A 1014 -11.11 2.38 -6.17
N GLU A 1015 -10.16 3.30 -5.92
CA GLU A 1015 -10.22 4.25 -4.81
C GLU A 1015 -11.35 5.26 -4.96
N LYS A 1016 -11.50 5.88 -6.15
CA LYS A 1016 -12.60 6.81 -6.45
C LYS A 1016 -13.96 6.12 -6.27
N LEU A 1017 -14.10 4.91 -6.80
CA LEU A 1017 -15.36 4.17 -6.73
C LEU A 1017 -15.67 3.72 -5.31
N HIS A 1018 -14.65 3.35 -4.53
CA HIS A 1018 -14.83 3.06 -3.11
C HIS A 1018 -15.27 4.31 -2.35
N HIS A 1019 -14.64 5.47 -2.55
CA HIS A 1019 -15.07 6.72 -1.96
C HIS A 1019 -16.54 7.05 -2.28
N GLN A 1020 -16.92 6.96 -3.55
CA GLN A 1020 -18.32 7.12 -3.97
C GLN A 1020 -19.24 6.07 -3.31
N ALA A 1021 -18.80 4.82 -3.20
CA ALA A 1021 -19.56 3.76 -2.57
C ALA A 1021 -19.82 4.05 -1.07
N ARG A 1022 -18.85 4.57 -0.32
CA ARG A 1022 -19.04 4.91 1.10
C ARG A 1022 -20.06 6.05 1.30
N ILE A 1023 -20.02 7.06 0.43
CA ILE A 1023 -21.01 8.14 0.40
C ILE A 1023 -22.40 7.60 0.06
N GLU A 1024 -22.52 6.78 -0.98
CA GLU A 1024 -23.81 6.21 -1.41
C GLU A 1024 -24.35 5.16 -0.43
N TRP A 1025 -23.48 4.49 0.32
CA TRP A 1025 -23.88 3.61 1.41
C TRP A 1025 -24.32 4.40 2.66
N GLY A 1026 -23.92 5.67 2.77
CA GLY A 1026 -24.44 6.59 3.77
C GLY A 1026 -23.69 6.59 5.11
N TYR A 1027 -22.48 6.05 5.15
CA TYR A 1027 -21.61 6.09 6.34
C TYR A 1027 -20.39 7.01 6.20
N GLU A 1028 -20.28 7.75 5.10
CA GLU A 1028 -19.30 8.82 4.89
C GLU A 1028 -19.97 10.03 4.22
N THR A 1029 -19.47 11.24 4.48
CA THR A 1029 -19.92 12.47 3.80
C THR A 1029 -18.92 12.98 2.76
N GLU A 1030 -19.39 13.67 1.71
CA GLU A 1030 -18.57 14.08 0.55
C GLU A 1030 -17.35 14.98 0.87
N THR A 1031 -17.34 15.64 2.04
CA THR A 1031 -16.26 16.56 2.45
C THR A 1031 -15.39 16.01 3.59
N GLU A 1032 -15.54 14.74 3.95
CA GLU A 1032 -14.98 14.20 5.19
C GLU A 1032 -13.46 13.96 5.11
N LEU A 1033 -12.97 13.50 3.97
CA LEU A 1033 -11.57 13.09 3.81
C LEU A 1033 -10.88 13.80 2.65
N THR A 1034 -9.63 14.18 2.88
CA THR A 1034 -8.72 14.60 1.81
C THR A 1034 -8.35 13.40 0.94
N LYS A 1035 -7.96 13.64 -0.31
CA LYS A 1035 -7.53 12.57 -1.22
C LYS A 1035 -6.30 11.81 -0.71
N ASP A 1036 -5.43 12.44 0.08
CA ASP A 1036 -4.31 11.77 0.73
C ASP A 1036 -4.76 10.85 1.87
N GLU A 1037 -5.79 11.23 2.63
CA GLU A 1037 -6.39 10.34 3.64
C GLU A 1037 -7.07 9.14 2.98
N LEU A 1038 -7.69 9.31 1.80
CA LEU A 1038 -8.22 8.21 1.00
C LEU A 1038 -7.13 7.22 0.59
N ILE A 1039 -6.02 7.71 0.02
CA ILE A 1039 -4.92 6.84 -0.45
C ILE A 1039 -4.27 6.08 0.72
N HIS A 1040 -4.19 6.67 1.91
CA HIS A 1040 -3.65 6.03 3.11
C HIS A 1040 -4.68 5.18 3.86
N GLU A 1041 -5.85 4.94 3.26
CA GLU A 1041 -6.94 4.13 3.82
C GLU A 1041 -7.45 4.61 5.19
N ASN A 1042 -7.36 5.92 5.45
CA ASN A 1042 -7.86 6.54 6.70
C ASN A 1042 -9.39 6.77 6.65
N TYR A 1043 -10.15 5.76 6.23
CA TYR A 1043 -11.62 5.75 6.22
C TYR A 1043 -12.18 4.54 6.97
N GLN A 1044 -13.46 4.61 7.30
CA GLN A 1044 -14.23 3.47 7.76
C GLN A 1044 -14.48 2.48 6.61
N GLY A 1045 -14.36 1.18 6.90
CA GLY A 1045 -14.63 0.12 5.94
C GLY A 1045 -13.42 -0.30 5.11
N ILE A 1046 -13.53 -1.45 4.45
CA ILE A 1046 -12.46 -2.05 3.65
C ILE A 1046 -12.98 -2.56 2.30
N ARG A 1047 -12.06 -2.76 1.35
CA ARG A 1047 -12.39 -3.24 -0.01
C ARG A 1047 -11.62 -4.51 -0.46
N PRO A 1048 -11.63 -5.61 0.31
CA PRO A 1048 -10.79 -6.78 0.03
C PRO A 1048 -11.06 -7.40 -1.34
N ALA A 1049 -9.97 -7.72 -2.05
CA ALA A 1049 -9.97 -8.27 -3.39
C ALA A 1049 -9.60 -9.77 -3.39
N PRO A 1050 -10.35 -10.64 -4.10
CA PRO A 1050 -9.97 -12.04 -4.28
C PRO A 1050 -8.57 -12.21 -4.92
N GLY A 1051 -7.69 -12.92 -4.22
CA GLY A 1051 -6.26 -13.05 -4.51
C GLY A 1051 -5.34 -12.39 -3.49
N TYR A 1052 -5.86 -11.46 -2.68
CA TYR A 1052 -5.10 -10.79 -1.63
C TYR A 1052 -5.01 -11.67 -0.36
N PRO A 1053 -4.07 -11.39 0.57
CA PRO A 1053 -3.89 -12.22 1.76
C PRO A 1053 -5.14 -12.40 2.65
N ALA A 1054 -6.08 -11.46 2.64
CA ALA A 1054 -7.34 -11.56 3.38
C ALA A 1054 -8.37 -12.48 2.72
N GLN A 1055 -8.28 -12.66 1.39
CA GLN A 1055 -9.14 -13.52 0.59
C GLN A 1055 -8.35 -14.13 -0.57
N PRO A 1056 -7.49 -15.13 -0.32
CA PRO A 1056 -6.53 -15.62 -1.30
C PRO A 1056 -7.15 -16.42 -2.45
N ASP A 1057 -8.37 -16.94 -2.28
CA ASP A 1057 -9.05 -17.73 -3.31
C ASP A 1057 -9.52 -16.86 -4.49
N HIS A 1058 -8.86 -16.99 -5.64
CA HIS A 1058 -9.24 -16.28 -6.86
C HIS A 1058 -10.57 -16.74 -7.46
N THR A 1059 -11.07 -17.93 -7.09
CA THR A 1059 -12.32 -18.48 -7.63
C THR A 1059 -13.58 -17.85 -7.04
N GLU A 1060 -13.41 -16.85 -6.17
CA GLU A 1060 -14.49 -15.97 -5.72
C GLU A 1060 -14.79 -14.85 -6.74
N LYS A 1061 -13.88 -14.58 -7.70
CA LYS A 1061 -14.12 -13.56 -8.74
C LYS A 1061 -15.28 -13.91 -9.67
N PRO A 1062 -15.44 -15.14 -10.18
CA PRO A 1062 -16.61 -15.51 -10.97
C PRO A 1062 -17.93 -15.19 -10.26
N ILE A 1063 -18.03 -15.46 -8.96
CA ILE A 1063 -19.22 -15.16 -8.14
C ILE A 1063 -19.50 -13.66 -8.13
N LEU A 1064 -18.45 -12.84 -7.91
CA LEU A 1064 -18.55 -11.37 -7.96
C LEU A 1064 -18.94 -10.86 -9.35
N PHE A 1065 -18.34 -11.41 -10.40
CA PHE A 1065 -18.59 -11.02 -11.78
C PHE A 1065 -20.03 -11.35 -12.21
N GLU A 1066 -20.56 -12.50 -11.78
CA GLU A 1066 -21.96 -12.89 -12.02
C GLU A 1066 -22.91 -12.01 -11.22
N LEU A 1067 -22.64 -11.78 -9.93
CA LEU A 1067 -23.46 -10.93 -9.06
C LEU A 1067 -23.64 -9.52 -9.64
N LEU A 1068 -22.57 -8.95 -10.20
CA LEU A 1068 -22.54 -7.61 -10.76
C LEU A 1068 -22.88 -7.55 -12.26
N ASN A 1069 -23.01 -8.68 -12.96
CA ASN A 1069 -23.01 -8.72 -14.42
C ASN A 1069 -21.79 -8.00 -15.05
N ALA A 1070 -20.62 -8.12 -14.41
CA ALA A 1070 -19.49 -7.23 -14.61
C ALA A 1070 -18.91 -7.26 -16.03
N SER A 1071 -18.84 -8.43 -16.67
CA SER A 1071 -18.26 -8.56 -18.01
C SER A 1071 -19.09 -7.88 -19.09
N ALA A 1072 -20.42 -7.92 -18.98
CA ALA A 1072 -21.29 -7.25 -19.95
C ALA A 1072 -21.23 -5.72 -19.80
N GLU A 1073 -21.17 -5.23 -18.57
CA GLU A 1073 -21.25 -3.79 -18.27
C GLU A 1073 -19.90 -3.08 -18.42
N THR A 1074 -18.80 -3.72 -18.01
CA THR A 1074 -17.47 -3.09 -18.05
C THR A 1074 -16.66 -3.49 -19.28
N GLY A 1075 -16.85 -4.72 -19.79
CA GLY A 1075 -15.97 -5.34 -20.78
C GLY A 1075 -14.72 -6.00 -20.18
N VAL A 1076 -14.58 -6.01 -18.85
CA VAL A 1076 -13.55 -6.79 -18.15
C VAL A 1076 -13.93 -8.27 -18.15
N THR A 1077 -13.01 -9.16 -18.50
CA THR A 1077 -13.25 -10.60 -18.60
C THR A 1077 -12.30 -11.40 -17.71
N LEU A 1078 -12.70 -12.62 -17.32
CA LEU A 1078 -11.86 -13.52 -16.54
C LEU A 1078 -11.25 -14.61 -17.42
N THR A 1079 -9.96 -14.90 -17.22
CA THR A 1079 -9.30 -16.08 -17.79
C THR A 1079 -9.69 -17.35 -17.01
N GLU A 1080 -9.29 -18.51 -17.52
CA GLU A 1080 -9.44 -19.80 -16.82
C GLU A 1080 -8.71 -19.84 -15.45
N SER A 1081 -7.70 -19.00 -15.24
CA SER A 1081 -7.00 -18.84 -13.95
C SER A 1081 -7.57 -17.68 -13.10
N CYS A 1082 -8.73 -17.14 -13.50
CA CYS A 1082 -9.36 -15.98 -12.86
C CYS A 1082 -8.49 -14.70 -12.86
N ALA A 1083 -7.57 -14.56 -13.83
CA ALA A 1083 -6.93 -13.27 -14.12
C ALA A 1083 -7.92 -12.37 -14.87
N MET A 1084 -7.85 -11.05 -14.68
CA MET A 1084 -8.74 -10.11 -15.34
C MET A 1084 -8.09 -9.54 -16.61
N HIS A 1085 -8.87 -9.39 -17.69
CA HIS A 1085 -8.45 -8.72 -18.91
C HIS A 1085 -9.42 -7.56 -19.23
N PRO A 1086 -8.93 -6.32 -19.49
CA PRO A 1086 -7.53 -5.91 -19.59
C PRO A 1086 -6.77 -6.07 -18.26
N GLY A 1087 -5.43 -6.19 -18.33
CA GLY A 1087 -4.61 -6.41 -17.13
C GLY A 1087 -4.70 -5.27 -16.12
N ALA A 1088 -4.94 -4.04 -16.59
CA ALA A 1088 -5.23 -2.88 -15.75
C ALA A 1088 -6.71 -2.92 -15.28
N ALA A 1089 -7.00 -3.80 -14.33
CA ALA A 1089 -8.33 -3.99 -13.74
C ALA A 1089 -8.26 -4.35 -12.25
N VAL A 1090 -9.26 -3.92 -11.49
CA VAL A 1090 -9.38 -4.19 -10.04
C VAL A 1090 -10.80 -4.64 -9.72
N CYS A 1091 -10.95 -5.62 -8.83
CA CYS A 1091 -12.24 -6.05 -8.32
C CYS A 1091 -12.16 -6.37 -6.83
N GLY A 1092 -13.28 -6.22 -6.12
CA GLY A 1092 -13.33 -6.57 -4.71
C GLY A 1092 -14.73 -6.46 -4.11
N LEU A 1093 -14.81 -6.81 -2.83
CA LEU A 1093 -16.00 -6.64 -1.99
C LEU A 1093 -15.85 -5.39 -1.15
N TYR A 1094 -16.95 -4.79 -0.71
CA TYR A 1094 -16.98 -3.67 0.22
C TYR A 1094 -17.61 -4.09 1.55
N PHE A 1095 -16.98 -3.70 2.65
CA PHE A 1095 -17.46 -3.91 4.02
C PHE A 1095 -17.55 -2.58 4.74
N SER A 1096 -18.66 -2.34 5.43
CA SER A 1096 -18.96 -1.08 6.11
C SER A 1096 -18.63 -1.00 7.61
N PRO A 1097 -18.49 -2.09 8.39
CA PRO A 1097 -18.26 -1.93 9.83
C PRO A 1097 -16.94 -1.23 10.17
N PRO A 1098 -16.91 -0.38 11.21
CA PRO A 1098 -15.72 0.40 11.58
C PRO A 1098 -14.54 -0.42 12.08
N ASP A 1099 -14.79 -1.63 12.61
CA ASP A 1099 -13.73 -2.53 13.09
C ASP A 1099 -13.12 -3.40 11.98
N SER A 1100 -13.68 -3.34 10.76
CA SER A 1100 -13.18 -4.11 9.63
C SER A 1100 -11.77 -3.64 9.25
N HIS A 1101 -10.87 -4.59 9.03
CA HIS A 1101 -9.48 -4.32 8.69
C HIS A 1101 -8.88 -5.45 7.86
N TYR A 1102 -7.85 -5.15 7.07
CA TYR A 1102 -7.10 -6.16 6.35
C TYR A 1102 -6.30 -7.05 7.30
N PHE A 1103 -6.29 -8.35 7.02
CA PHE A 1103 -5.49 -9.34 7.71
C PHE A 1103 -4.88 -10.31 6.70
N ALA A 1104 -3.83 -11.03 7.11
CA ALA A 1104 -3.24 -12.07 6.28
C ALA A 1104 -3.64 -13.45 6.79
N LEU A 1105 -4.15 -14.29 5.89
CA LEU A 1105 -4.22 -15.72 6.09
C LEU A 1105 -2.83 -16.32 5.90
N SER A 1106 -2.53 -17.39 6.63
CA SER A 1106 -1.31 -18.17 6.47
C SER A 1106 -1.49 -19.50 7.20
N GLU A 1107 -0.72 -20.50 6.78
CA GLU A 1107 -0.69 -21.82 7.44
C GLU A 1107 -2.09 -22.46 7.52
N LEU A 1108 -2.84 -22.43 6.41
CA LEU A 1108 -4.17 -23.04 6.33
C LEU A 1108 -4.05 -24.55 6.55
N GLN A 1109 -4.81 -25.09 7.50
CA GLN A 1109 -4.72 -26.49 7.89
C GLN A 1109 -5.75 -27.34 7.14
N LYS A 1110 -5.48 -28.65 7.10
CA LYS A 1110 -6.25 -29.61 6.31
C LYS A 1110 -7.72 -29.67 6.68
N ASP A 1111 -8.05 -29.53 7.96
CA ASP A 1111 -9.42 -29.50 8.47
C ASP A 1111 -10.25 -28.36 7.88
N GLN A 1112 -9.66 -27.16 7.79
CA GLN A 1112 -10.30 -26.02 7.11
C GLN A 1112 -10.40 -26.23 5.61
N MET A 1113 -9.40 -26.84 4.95
CA MET A 1113 -9.47 -27.12 3.51
C MET A 1113 -10.54 -28.15 3.16
N GLU A 1114 -10.70 -29.19 3.97
CA GLU A 1114 -11.80 -30.15 3.84
C GLU A 1114 -13.17 -29.49 4.04
N ASP A 1115 -13.27 -28.59 5.02
CA ASP A 1115 -14.48 -27.82 5.25
C ASP A 1115 -14.81 -26.85 4.11
N TYR A 1116 -13.81 -26.13 3.62
CA TYR A 1116 -13.94 -25.19 2.51
C TYR A 1116 -14.31 -25.90 1.20
N ALA A 1117 -13.69 -27.06 0.93
CA ALA A 1117 -14.04 -27.90 -0.21
C ALA A 1117 -15.51 -28.33 -0.20
N ARG A 1118 -16.03 -28.73 0.97
CA ARG A 1118 -17.46 -29.03 1.13
C ARG A 1118 -18.34 -27.80 0.86
N ARG A 1119 -17.99 -26.65 1.44
CA ARG A 1119 -18.75 -25.39 1.26
C ARG A 1119 -18.83 -24.95 -0.20
N LYS A 1120 -17.72 -25.07 -0.95
CA LYS A 1120 -17.64 -24.70 -2.38
C LYS A 1120 -18.15 -25.77 -3.35
N GLY A 1121 -18.45 -26.97 -2.87
CA GLY A 1121 -18.76 -28.11 -3.75
C GLY A 1121 -17.58 -28.54 -4.63
N MET A 1122 -16.34 -28.25 -4.19
CA MET A 1122 -15.10 -28.62 -4.87
C MET A 1122 -14.48 -29.86 -4.20
N THR A 1123 -13.62 -30.57 -4.92
CA THR A 1123 -12.78 -31.59 -4.31
C THR A 1123 -11.67 -30.94 -3.48
N LEU A 1124 -11.17 -31.65 -2.47
CA LEU A 1124 -10.04 -31.18 -1.66
C LEU A 1124 -8.82 -30.85 -2.54
N ALA A 1125 -8.53 -31.68 -3.55
CA ALA A 1125 -7.41 -31.47 -4.46
C ALA A 1125 -7.56 -30.18 -5.30
N GLU A 1126 -8.78 -29.80 -5.69
CA GLU A 1126 -9.03 -28.54 -6.39
C GLU A 1126 -8.79 -27.34 -5.46
N VAL A 1127 -9.28 -27.39 -4.22
CA VAL A 1127 -9.02 -26.33 -3.22
C VAL A 1127 -7.53 -26.21 -2.89
N GLU A 1128 -6.85 -27.34 -2.66
CA GLU A 1128 -5.41 -27.39 -2.42
C GLU A 1128 -4.60 -26.83 -3.60
N LYS A 1129 -5.09 -26.99 -4.83
CA LYS A 1129 -4.52 -26.37 -6.03
C LYS A 1129 -4.62 -24.84 -5.95
N TRP A 1130 -5.82 -24.30 -5.77
CA TRP A 1130 -6.04 -22.84 -5.74
C TRP A 1130 -5.38 -22.15 -4.54
N LEU A 1131 -5.29 -22.82 -3.39
CA LEU A 1131 -4.74 -22.29 -2.15
C LEU A 1131 -3.32 -22.78 -1.83
N GLY A 1132 -2.67 -23.48 -2.76
CA GLY A 1132 -1.37 -24.14 -2.56
C GLY A 1132 -0.31 -23.30 -1.84
N PRO A 1133 -0.10 -22.02 -2.19
CA PRO A 1133 0.88 -21.16 -1.52
C PRO A 1133 0.56 -20.84 -0.04
N TRP A 1134 -0.67 -21.08 0.40
CA TRP A 1134 -1.18 -20.70 1.72
C TRP A 1134 -1.33 -21.89 2.68
N LEU A 1135 -1.10 -23.12 2.20
CA LEU A 1135 -1.23 -24.34 2.99
C LEU A 1135 -0.10 -24.47 4.03
N GLY A 1136 -0.46 -24.80 5.26
CA GLY A 1136 0.48 -25.09 6.36
C GLY A 1136 0.82 -26.58 6.50
N TYR A 1137 0.55 -27.36 5.47
CA TYR A 1137 0.82 -28.80 5.41
C TYR A 1137 1.32 -29.20 4.02
N ALA A 1138 1.89 -30.41 3.95
CA ALA A 1138 2.59 -30.93 2.77
C ALA A 1138 1.63 -31.46 1.71
#